data_AF-A0A6N1DZU4-F1
#
_entry.id   AF-A0A6N1DZU4-F1
#
_cell.length_a   1.000
_cell.length_b   1.000
_cell.length_c   1.000
_cell.angle_alpha   90.00
_cell.angle_beta   90.00
_cell.angle_gamma   90.00
#
_symmetry.space_group_name_H-M   'P 1'
#
loop_
_entity.id
_entity.type
_entity.pdbx_description
1 polymer ?
#
loop_
_entity_poly.entity_id
_entity_poly.type
_entity_poly.pdbx_seq_one_letter_code
_entity_poly.pdbx_strand_id
1 'polypeptide(L)'
;MKRKFWVKTLSLALSSAGLVTLASCSSTGSDQKNSADYKKLQLEYKKYKQENEKNSKAQESEIERLKSEISESTTEKENKNNQLVELSGKIDELNRKIEVMSGTAIQRNGLSVRNLYNQISNFITSDFTTALKEQKPETYNKEKALLDQIVTGIIGTNAEVSTTEENFANLWSWESTVFHLLSRSKLIYEYIDDTVNPITVLTPKSEEMEILFQWRINDLNEIIRLVNAKPEGTYENKEQLLANLNSYVEKYQQAIDESSLLQHQISFWYNLEQDGDNGVANKFIDFSSSNMRSLLPSLKLSDKEFRISLFPVYKQIVDEKFMTETKKKVVELQGIYKQWLESNVKSYIYSVRFDKLYKDVKSIIDRINVILLHNNLTYFNEFNVWEDLDKFITEAKAVLLDGYLVDYTKEKEAYDNEVNEQLDKDREGSLYKLFNDKFQPLSRGSENNTIYLYKDFYSKYLKAMNQIKLMSTDTYQNSFLRYTKYQVVKKEIEVSKKIMDFYNLIGDDLNSEELATLLKLDNSAKYDKLIREATKNKARDEASLAKQKELLGEFVTNYDSENKTAKEEIENANETMMPIINEFLTKLNDASDENGNIIGEWGHMYGEKTSIVVELLNNLKTLLETSKTLSDSKDEDDDAELVAKMHEIVSQTNKFIKTFIGKLDDGEDEEVSDKTIINKFNDYLRSDYYDLSGEDYNVQTKIFLDVIKMLNDVKQLTIQTEKADILKVLNNKKDLAQIYSEELGNIFESGKPWSGMSRGSLDTVVTSLGNILNEFKSKTESTIEKLNSDNEDYSNELTGIINFSKEIINKIGSTSDGIPPIVEILKETLESYDDNIKTYERKKAKSLPLSKILASQEILVLLRYWKNNNKSAYDKIQLHVDPQGTDTYHDRDMANFLSSELKKVSGKQNYSSIMNVDGTLESFDVEIKEQNSTEENSESETTPTVTNEFFDGTVEVTPKLIFDKFKELETEYAKTLYEFLFNNENNSEELKNNLIEKRKVYNTFLNTLTEMNVFLSNSFIRFGSDLLVHIEDDPEQNFLLSDLLSYYANTVAVSDVLTEIHEKYIK
;
A
#
# COMPACT_ATOMS: atom_id res chain seq x y z
N MET A 1 -13.51 41.36 -63.52
CA MET A 1 -12.27 40.63 -63.85
C MET A 1 -11.40 40.40 -62.59
N LYS A 2 -11.98 39.86 -61.50
CA LYS A 2 -11.34 39.63 -60.18
C LYS A 2 -12.13 38.55 -59.44
N ARG A 3 -11.76 37.27 -59.62
CA ARG A 3 -12.26 36.10 -58.87
C ARG A 3 -11.59 34.88 -59.51
N LYS A 4 -10.32 34.62 -59.20
CA LYS A 4 -9.66 33.33 -59.56
C LYS A 4 -8.29 33.07 -58.91
N PHE A 5 -7.88 33.78 -57.85
CA PHE A 5 -6.51 33.66 -57.34
C PHE A 5 -6.35 33.32 -55.84
N TRP A 6 -7.44 32.92 -55.16
CA TRP A 6 -7.38 32.57 -53.73
C TRP A 6 -8.03 31.23 -53.46
N VAL A 7 -7.31 30.16 -53.77
CA VAL A 7 -7.33 28.86 -53.07
C VAL A 7 -5.99 28.23 -53.41
N LYS A 8 -5.31 27.59 -52.44
CA LYS A 8 -4.14 26.70 -52.59
C LYS A 8 -2.83 27.28 -52.05
N THR A 9 -2.72 27.08 -50.76
CA THR A 9 -1.71 27.39 -49.75
C THR A 9 -0.60 26.35 -49.44
N LEU A 10 0.16 26.65 -48.36
CA LEU A 10 1.46 26.19 -47.88
C LEU A 10 1.53 25.87 -46.36
N SER A 11 2.34 24.91 -45.92
CA SER A 11 2.52 24.44 -44.52
C SER A 11 2.78 22.92 -44.18
N LEU A 12 4.02 22.44 -44.05
CA LEU A 12 4.33 21.46 -42.97
C LEU A 12 5.79 21.49 -42.56
N ALA A 13 6.00 21.52 -41.24
CA ALA A 13 7.15 20.97 -40.54
C ALA A 13 6.79 20.94 -39.05
N LEU A 14 6.59 19.75 -38.50
CA LEU A 14 6.98 19.30 -37.17
C LEU A 14 6.73 17.80 -37.15
N SER A 15 7.71 17.08 -37.71
CA SER A 15 7.94 15.65 -37.50
C SER A 15 9.41 15.39 -37.79
N SER A 16 10.22 15.42 -36.74
CA SER A 16 11.56 14.86 -36.75
C SER A 16 11.76 14.08 -35.46
N ALA A 17 11.09 12.94 -35.37
CA ALA A 17 11.52 11.71 -34.70
C ALA A 17 10.41 10.66 -34.94
N GLY A 18 10.78 9.50 -35.50
CA GLY A 18 9.87 8.36 -35.71
C GLY A 18 9.64 7.97 -37.19
N LEU A 19 10.71 7.77 -37.95
CA LEU A 19 10.68 6.97 -39.19
C LEU A 19 11.59 5.76 -39.00
N VAL A 20 11.16 4.62 -39.60
CA VAL A 20 11.77 3.26 -39.67
C VAL A 20 11.34 2.35 -38.51
N THR A 21 10.64 1.21 -38.64
CA THR A 21 10.29 0.25 -39.73
C THR A 21 9.01 -0.51 -39.29
N LEU A 22 7.99 -0.74 -40.12
CA LEU A 22 7.94 -1.78 -41.16
C LEU A 22 7.17 -1.28 -42.39
N ALA A 23 7.80 -1.40 -43.56
CA ALA A 23 7.21 -1.18 -44.87
C ALA A 23 6.81 -2.52 -45.50
N SER A 24 5.57 -2.62 -45.97
CA SER A 24 5.23 -2.87 -47.39
C SER A 24 3.85 -3.51 -47.47
N CYS A 25 2.93 -2.84 -48.17
CA CYS A 25 2.01 -3.47 -49.13
C CYS A 25 1.18 -2.35 -49.77
N SER A 26 1.56 -2.03 -50.99
CA SER A 26 0.79 -1.23 -51.92
C SER A 26 -0.49 -1.97 -52.29
N SER A 27 -1.65 -1.34 -52.10
CA SER A 27 -2.82 -1.58 -52.95
C SER A 27 -3.09 -0.30 -53.74
N THR A 28 -2.91 -0.41 -55.04
CA THR A 28 -3.30 0.55 -56.05
C THR A 28 -4.82 0.62 -56.14
N GLY A 29 -5.40 1.82 -56.18
CA GLY A 29 -6.72 1.96 -56.83
C GLY A 29 -7.67 3.11 -56.48
N SER A 30 -7.38 4.03 -55.55
CA SER A 30 -8.23 5.24 -55.37
C SER A 30 -7.61 6.40 -54.57
N ASP A 31 -6.50 6.17 -53.86
CA ASP A 31 -6.08 7.02 -52.74
C ASP A 31 -5.17 8.23 -53.09
N GLN A 32 -4.80 8.41 -54.35
CA GLN A 32 -3.92 9.52 -54.74
C GLN A 32 -4.60 10.90 -54.76
N LYS A 33 -5.94 10.97 -54.81
CA LYS A 33 -6.68 12.25 -54.80
C LYS A 33 -6.85 12.83 -53.37
N ASN A 34 -7.19 12.00 -52.39
CA ASN A 34 -7.41 12.44 -51.00
C ASN A 34 -6.10 12.82 -50.27
N SER A 35 -4.98 12.16 -50.58
CA SER A 35 -3.63 12.48 -50.03
C SER A 35 -3.10 13.87 -50.46
N ALA A 36 -3.42 14.29 -51.69
CA ALA A 36 -3.01 15.60 -52.22
C ALA A 36 -3.85 16.76 -51.66
N ASP A 37 -5.14 16.52 -51.41
CA ASP A 37 -6.05 17.50 -50.79
C ASP A 37 -5.78 17.65 -49.28
N TYR A 38 -5.41 16.57 -48.58
CA TYR A 38 -4.97 16.57 -47.17
C TYR A 38 -3.67 17.38 -46.95
N LYS A 39 -2.60 17.10 -47.72
CA LYS A 39 -1.33 17.84 -47.60
C LYS A 39 -1.52 19.32 -47.86
N LYS A 40 -2.42 19.68 -48.78
CA LYS A 40 -2.71 21.06 -49.14
C LYS A 40 -3.43 21.85 -48.05
N LEU A 41 -4.32 21.21 -47.29
CA LEU A 41 -5.08 21.84 -46.21
C LEU A 41 -4.22 22.12 -44.96
N GLN A 42 -3.39 21.15 -44.57
CA GLN A 42 -2.38 21.34 -43.52
C GLN A 42 -1.35 22.38 -43.91
N LEU A 43 -1.06 22.42 -45.23
CA LEU A 43 -0.37 23.52 -45.84
C LEU A 43 -1.16 24.82 -45.48
N GLU A 44 -2.32 25.11 -46.08
CA GLU A 44 -3.27 26.23 -45.78
C GLU A 44 -3.15 26.94 -44.45
N TYR A 45 -3.32 26.18 -43.40
CA TYR A 45 -3.40 26.70 -42.06
C TYR A 45 -2.09 27.30 -41.52
N LYS A 46 -0.94 26.68 -41.79
CA LYS A 46 0.33 27.05 -41.14
C LYS A 46 0.95 28.32 -41.75
N LYS A 47 0.68 28.65 -43.02
CA LYS A 47 1.06 29.94 -43.62
C LYS A 47 0.22 31.08 -43.11
N TYR A 48 -1.09 30.86 -43.00
CA TYR A 48 -2.03 31.87 -42.53
C TYR A 48 -1.67 32.31 -41.11
N LYS A 49 -1.38 31.36 -40.20
CA LYS A 49 -0.97 31.68 -38.82
C LYS A 49 0.34 32.49 -38.75
N GLN A 50 1.37 32.09 -39.52
CA GLN A 50 2.67 32.78 -39.52
C GLN A 50 2.64 34.15 -40.21
N GLU A 51 1.88 34.32 -41.29
CA GLU A 51 1.71 35.64 -41.93
C GLU A 51 0.83 36.58 -41.10
N ASN A 52 -0.20 36.07 -40.42
CA ASN A 52 -1.04 36.91 -39.56
C ASN A 52 -0.26 37.38 -38.33
N GLU A 53 0.50 36.51 -37.65
CA GLU A 53 1.35 36.91 -36.52
C GLU A 53 2.51 37.83 -36.93
N LYS A 54 3.11 37.62 -38.10
CA LYS A 54 4.25 38.42 -38.58
C LYS A 54 3.81 39.77 -39.16
N ASN A 55 2.68 39.85 -39.86
CA ASN A 55 2.15 41.10 -40.40
C ASN A 55 1.38 41.92 -39.36
N SER A 56 0.66 41.30 -38.42
CA SER A 56 0.02 42.01 -37.30
C SER A 56 1.08 42.68 -36.43
N LYS A 57 2.13 41.96 -36.01
CA LYS A 57 3.23 42.57 -35.25
C LYS A 57 3.99 43.64 -36.01
N ALA A 58 4.21 43.46 -37.32
CA ALA A 58 4.88 44.46 -38.15
C ALA A 58 4.04 45.73 -38.36
N GLN A 59 2.71 45.58 -38.50
CA GLN A 59 1.78 46.71 -38.64
C GLN A 59 1.48 47.39 -37.31
N GLU A 60 1.38 46.65 -36.19
CA GLU A 60 1.29 47.21 -34.83
C GLU A 60 2.55 47.99 -34.47
N SER A 61 3.74 47.47 -34.80
CA SER A 61 5.01 48.18 -34.61
C SER A 61 5.11 49.44 -35.48
N GLU A 62 4.60 49.41 -36.72
CA GLU A 62 4.54 50.58 -37.60
C GLU A 62 3.50 51.61 -37.13
N ILE A 63 2.37 51.16 -36.55
CA ILE A 63 1.37 52.03 -35.91
C ILE A 63 1.94 52.68 -34.65
N GLU A 64 2.69 51.96 -33.82
CA GLU A 64 3.40 52.55 -32.67
C GLU A 64 4.49 53.54 -33.11
N ARG A 65 5.22 53.22 -34.19
CA ARG A 65 6.21 54.12 -34.81
C ARG A 65 5.56 55.41 -35.30
N LEU A 66 4.45 55.29 -36.04
CA LEU A 66 3.69 56.43 -36.57
C LEU A 66 2.97 57.24 -35.47
N LYS A 67 2.45 56.58 -34.42
CA LYS A 67 1.90 57.25 -33.22
C LYS A 67 2.99 58.00 -32.45
N SER A 68 4.20 57.43 -32.35
CA SER A 68 5.37 58.08 -31.75
C SER A 68 5.81 59.29 -32.58
N GLU A 69 5.90 59.15 -33.90
CA GLU A 69 6.18 60.27 -34.82
C GLU A 69 5.12 61.38 -34.71
N ILE A 70 3.83 61.05 -34.54
CA ILE A 70 2.76 62.03 -34.28
C ILE A 70 2.97 62.75 -32.94
N SER A 71 3.37 62.03 -31.88
CA SER A 71 3.60 62.60 -30.54
C SER A 71 4.86 63.49 -30.45
N GLU A 72 5.92 63.18 -31.20
CA GLU A 72 7.11 64.03 -31.33
C GLU A 72 6.84 65.25 -32.23
N SER A 73 5.97 65.07 -33.22
CA SER A 73 5.58 66.06 -34.21
C SER A 73 4.73 67.22 -33.66
N THR A 74 4.06 67.03 -32.51
CA THR A 74 3.23 68.04 -31.83
C THR A 74 4.02 69.24 -31.27
N THR A 75 5.35 69.22 -31.29
CA THR A 75 6.20 70.26 -30.68
C THR A 75 6.52 71.46 -31.60
N GLU A 76 6.33 71.36 -32.93
CA GLU A 76 6.61 72.44 -33.88
C GLU A 76 5.40 72.77 -34.79
N LYS A 77 4.76 73.92 -34.51
CA LYS A 77 3.56 74.45 -35.18
C LYS A 77 3.93 75.33 -36.38
N GLU A 78 3.59 74.89 -37.59
CA GLU A 78 2.74 75.67 -38.54
C GLU A 78 2.56 75.03 -39.94
N ASN A 79 3.32 73.99 -40.32
CA ASN A 79 3.17 73.36 -41.67
C ASN A 79 2.48 71.97 -41.69
N LYS A 80 1.79 71.55 -40.61
CA LYS A 80 1.43 70.13 -40.39
C LYS A 80 -0.03 69.71 -40.57
N ASN A 81 -0.95 70.58 -40.98
CA ASN A 81 -2.36 70.16 -41.10
C ASN A 81 -2.58 69.16 -42.25
N ASN A 82 -1.87 69.32 -43.38
CA ASN A 82 -1.95 68.37 -44.51
C ASN A 82 -1.24 67.05 -44.22
N GLN A 83 -0.10 67.05 -43.52
CA GLN A 83 0.59 65.82 -43.10
C GLN A 83 -0.19 65.04 -42.03
N LEU A 84 -0.85 65.72 -41.08
CA LEU A 84 -1.74 65.07 -40.10
C LEU A 84 -2.96 64.44 -40.77
N VAL A 85 -3.58 65.14 -41.73
CA VAL A 85 -4.70 64.59 -42.50
C VAL A 85 -4.27 63.41 -43.37
N GLU A 86 -3.07 63.46 -43.98
CA GLU A 86 -2.53 62.36 -44.79
C GLU A 86 -2.11 61.15 -43.93
N LEU A 87 -1.51 61.37 -42.77
CA LEU A 87 -1.16 60.33 -41.80
C LEU A 87 -2.41 59.72 -41.15
N SER A 88 -3.40 60.53 -40.78
CA SER A 88 -4.71 60.06 -40.31
C SER A 88 -5.42 59.26 -41.39
N GLY A 89 -5.37 59.71 -42.65
CA GLY A 89 -5.90 58.96 -43.80
C GLY A 89 -5.20 57.62 -44.03
N LYS A 90 -3.88 57.54 -43.84
CA LYS A 90 -3.13 56.28 -43.88
C LYS A 90 -3.45 55.37 -42.70
N ILE A 91 -3.63 55.93 -41.50
CA ILE A 91 -4.08 55.20 -40.32
C ILE A 91 -5.50 54.66 -40.54
N ASP A 92 -6.41 55.45 -41.12
CA ASP A 92 -7.77 55.01 -41.45
C ASP A 92 -7.78 53.95 -42.56
N GLU A 93 -6.90 54.05 -43.55
CA GLU A 93 -6.74 53.03 -44.58
C GLU A 93 -6.13 51.74 -44.01
N LEU A 94 -5.17 51.84 -43.09
CA LEU A 94 -4.59 50.70 -42.37
C LEU A 94 -5.59 50.10 -41.39
N ASN A 95 -6.37 50.88 -40.66
CA ASN A 95 -7.45 50.43 -39.79
C ASN A 95 -8.55 49.74 -40.59
N ARG A 96 -8.93 50.25 -41.77
CA ARG A 96 -9.84 49.55 -42.69
C ARG A 96 -9.24 48.26 -43.22
N LYS A 97 -7.93 48.21 -43.51
CA LYS A 97 -7.25 46.97 -43.92
C LYS A 97 -7.19 45.99 -42.75
N ILE A 98 -6.97 46.45 -41.52
CA ILE A 98 -7.00 45.65 -40.30
C ILE A 98 -8.41 45.15 -40.05
N GLU A 99 -9.48 45.96 -40.14
CA GLU A 99 -10.88 45.52 -40.04
C GLU A 99 -11.24 44.45 -41.07
N VAL A 100 -10.78 44.63 -42.32
CA VAL A 100 -10.96 43.64 -43.39
C VAL A 100 -10.12 42.37 -43.15
N MET A 101 -9.02 42.44 -42.39
CA MET A 101 -8.16 41.31 -42.03
C MET A 101 -8.54 40.66 -40.68
N SER A 102 -9.16 41.39 -39.76
CA SER A 102 -9.56 40.96 -38.42
C SER A 102 -10.92 40.28 -38.44
N GLY A 103 -11.72 40.49 -39.48
CA GLY A 103 -13.02 39.86 -39.67
C GLY A 103 -14.18 40.82 -39.39
N THR A 104 -15.39 40.39 -39.74
CA THR A 104 -16.60 41.18 -39.51
C THR A 104 -16.93 41.15 -38.02
N ALA A 105 -16.86 42.29 -37.34
CA ALA A 105 -17.18 42.38 -35.91
C ALA A 105 -18.64 41.97 -35.63
N ILE A 106 -18.82 41.15 -34.59
CA ILE A 106 -20.15 40.76 -34.13
C ILE A 106 -20.78 41.93 -33.37
N GLN A 107 -22.02 42.29 -33.71
CA GLN A 107 -22.71 43.37 -33.00
C GLN A 107 -23.03 42.93 -31.56
N ARG A 108 -22.65 43.79 -30.61
CA ARG A 108 -22.85 43.59 -29.18
C ARG A 108 -23.55 44.81 -28.58
N ASN A 109 -24.27 44.61 -27.49
CA ASN A 109 -24.83 45.73 -26.74
C ASN A 109 -23.69 46.63 -26.20
N GLY A 110 -24.01 47.88 -25.86
CA GLY A 110 -23.03 48.83 -25.29
C GLY A 110 -22.69 48.56 -23.82
N LEU A 111 -23.19 47.47 -23.24
CA LEU A 111 -23.12 47.20 -21.81
C LEU A 111 -21.81 46.50 -21.45
N SER A 112 -21.28 46.84 -20.27
CA SER A 112 -20.14 46.15 -19.67
C SER A 112 -20.28 46.12 -18.17
N VAL A 113 -20.24 44.91 -17.60
CA VAL A 113 -20.27 44.72 -16.15
C VAL A 113 -19.04 45.34 -15.48
N ARG A 114 -17.91 45.28 -16.18
CA ARG A 114 -16.66 45.90 -15.73
C ARG A 114 -16.77 47.41 -15.68
N ASN A 115 -17.45 48.02 -16.66
CA ASN A 115 -17.68 49.47 -16.64
C ASN A 115 -18.52 49.87 -15.41
N LEU A 116 -19.63 49.18 -15.16
CA LEU A 116 -20.47 49.41 -13.98
C LEU A 116 -19.66 49.23 -12.68
N TYR A 117 -18.92 48.12 -12.55
CA TYR A 117 -18.08 47.87 -11.38
C TYR A 117 -17.05 48.98 -11.16
N ASN A 118 -16.37 49.43 -12.21
CA ASN A 118 -15.38 50.51 -12.14
C ASN A 118 -16.02 51.84 -11.77
N GLN A 119 -17.21 52.17 -12.30
CA GLN A 119 -17.96 53.38 -11.94
C GLN A 119 -18.29 53.40 -10.45
N ILE A 120 -18.84 52.30 -9.91
CA ILE A 120 -19.18 52.19 -8.49
C ILE A 120 -17.91 52.17 -7.62
N SER A 121 -16.86 51.46 -8.03
CA SER A 121 -15.59 51.39 -7.31
C SER A 121 -14.94 52.78 -7.21
N ASN A 122 -14.89 53.53 -8.30
CA ASN A 122 -14.34 54.88 -8.32
C ASN A 122 -15.19 55.85 -7.49
N PHE A 123 -16.52 55.69 -7.54
CA PHE A 123 -17.43 56.46 -6.71
C PHE A 123 -17.13 56.27 -5.22
N ILE A 124 -17.00 55.03 -4.76
CA ILE A 124 -16.73 54.71 -3.35
C ILE A 124 -15.31 55.15 -2.95
N THR A 125 -14.31 54.79 -3.75
CA THR A 125 -12.90 54.92 -3.34
C THR A 125 -12.33 56.32 -3.53
N SER A 126 -12.88 57.11 -4.48
CA SER A 126 -12.36 58.43 -4.85
C SER A 126 -13.40 59.52 -4.69
N ASP A 127 -14.50 59.47 -5.45
CA ASP A 127 -15.40 60.62 -5.59
C ASP A 127 -16.09 60.96 -4.26
N PHE A 128 -16.67 59.97 -3.60
CA PHE A 128 -17.29 60.13 -2.28
C PHE A 128 -16.26 60.47 -1.21
N THR A 129 -15.13 59.77 -1.18
CA THR A 129 -14.08 59.99 -0.17
C THR A 129 -13.54 61.42 -0.23
N THR A 130 -13.37 61.96 -1.44
CA THR A 130 -12.97 63.34 -1.68
C THR A 130 -14.06 64.32 -1.23
N ALA A 131 -15.30 64.10 -1.65
CA ALA A 131 -16.43 64.94 -1.26
C ALA A 131 -16.65 64.97 0.26
N LEU A 132 -16.54 63.82 0.93
CA LEU A 132 -16.66 63.70 2.39
C LEU A 132 -15.53 64.46 3.10
N LYS A 133 -14.30 64.33 2.61
CA LYS A 133 -13.14 65.07 3.15
C LYS A 133 -13.29 66.59 2.99
N GLU A 134 -13.86 67.05 1.88
CA GLU A 134 -14.03 68.47 1.58
C GLU A 134 -15.24 69.09 2.30
N GLN A 135 -16.37 68.39 2.33
CA GLN A 135 -17.65 68.90 2.86
C GLN A 135 -17.83 68.63 4.35
N LYS A 136 -17.30 67.51 4.86
CA LYS A 136 -17.38 67.11 6.28
C LYS A 136 -16.03 66.56 6.81
N PRO A 137 -14.98 67.40 6.89
CA PRO A 137 -13.63 66.97 7.25
C PRO A 137 -13.51 66.32 8.64
N GLU A 138 -14.32 66.73 9.62
CA GLU A 138 -14.32 66.14 10.97
C GLU A 138 -14.88 64.71 10.97
N THR A 139 -15.98 64.49 10.25
CA THR A 139 -16.55 63.15 10.03
C THR A 139 -15.57 62.26 9.28
N TYR A 140 -14.96 62.77 8.21
CA TYR A 140 -13.91 62.07 7.48
C TYR A 140 -12.77 61.61 8.39
N ASN A 141 -12.25 62.50 9.25
CA ASN A 141 -11.16 62.16 10.16
C ASN A 141 -11.57 61.11 11.21
N LYS A 142 -12.82 61.14 11.69
CA LYS A 142 -13.36 60.15 12.63
C LYS A 142 -13.49 58.76 12.00
N GLU A 143 -13.88 58.70 10.73
CA GLU A 143 -14.17 57.45 10.02
C GLU A 143 -13.05 56.98 9.10
N LYS A 144 -11.95 57.72 9.05
CA LYS A 144 -10.81 57.49 8.17
C LYS A 144 -10.35 56.03 8.16
N ALA A 145 -10.23 55.40 9.34
CA ALA A 145 -9.79 54.01 9.44
C ALA A 145 -10.74 53.02 8.74
N LEU A 146 -12.05 53.24 8.85
CA LEU A 146 -13.07 52.40 8.20
C LEU A 146 -13.08 52.65 6.67
N LEU A 147 -13.00 53.92 6.25
CA LEU A 147 -12.91 54.29 4.83
C LEU A 147 -11.65 53.73 4.18
N ASP A 148 -10.48 53.84 4.83
CA ASP A 148 -9.21 53.31 4.33
C ASP A 148 -9.26 51.76 4.20
N GLN A 149 -9.93 51.06 5.12
CA GLN A 149 -10.15 49.60 5.01
C GLN A 149 -11.03 49.24 3.81
N ILE A 150 -12.10 50.00 3.56
CA ILE A 150 -13.00 49.79 2.41
C ILE A 150 -12.24 50.05 1.10
N VAL A 151 -11.52 51.17 1.02
CA VAL A 151 -10.69 51.54 -0.13
C VAL A 151 -9.67 50.45 -0.43
N THR A 152 -8.93 49.99 0.59
CA THR A 152 -7.93 48.92 0.44
C THR A 152 -8.56 47.61 -0.02
N GLY A 153 -9.71 47.23 0.54
CA GLY A 153 -10.43 46.02 0.15
C GLY A 153 -10.93 46.07 -1.30
N ILE A 154 -11.46 47.21 -1.74
CA ILE A 154 -11.90 47.39 -3.13
C ILE A 154 -10.71 47.39 -4.09
N ILE A 155 -9.60 48.04 -3.74
CA ILE A 155 -8.36 48.02 -4.54
C ILE A 155 -7.83 46.58 -4.71
N GLY A 156 -7.88 45.76 -3.66
CA GLY A 156 -7.49 44.35 -3.72
C GLY A 156 -8.35 43.56 -4.73
N THR A 157 -9.67 43.73 -4.68
CA THR A 157 -10.59 43.08 -5.63
C THR A 157 -10.44 43.63 -7.06
N ASN A 158 -10.15 44.93 -7.24
CA ASN A 158 -9.91 45.53 -8.56
C ASN A 158 -8.76 44.83 -9.33
N ALA A 159 -7.72 44.35 -8.63
CA ALA A 159 -6.62 43.62 -9.26
C ALA A 159 -7.09 42.30 -9.90
N GLU A 160 -7.88 41.51 -9.17
CA GLU A 160 -8.47 40.26 -9.67
C GLU A 160 -9.42 40.54 -10.83
N VAL A 161 -10.35 41.49 -10.64
CA VAL A 161 -11.39 41.87 -11.60
C VAL A 161 -10.82 42.44 -12.90
N SER A 162 -9.69 43.15 -12.84
CA SER A 162 -9.03 43.69 -14.05
C SER A 162 -8.59 42.59 -15.03
N THR A 163 -8.32 41.38 -14.53
CA THR A 163 -7.89 40.23 -15.33
C THR A 163 -9.01 39.23 -15.64
N THR A 164 -10.11 39.25 -14.89
CA THR A 164 -11.26 38.38 -15.11
C THR A 164 -11.93 38.70 -16.45
N GLU A 165 -12.07 37.72 -17.34
CA GLU A 165 -12.76 37.93 -18.61
C GLU A 165 -14.26 38.15 -18.41
N GLU A 166 -14.84 39.05 -19.20
CA GLU A 166 -16.29 39.17 -19.33
C GLU A 166 -16.79 38.07 -20.29
N ASN A 167 -16.88 36.82 -19.85
CA ASN A 167 -17.45 35.69 -20.57
C ASN A 167 -18.53 34.93 -19.75
N PHE A 168 -19.33 34.07 -20.39
CA PHE A 168 -20.40 33.34 -19.72
C PHE A 168 -19.94 32.53 -18.49
N ALA A 169 -18.73 31.96 -18.50
CA ALA A 169 -18.19 31.19 -17.38
C ALA A 169 -18.04 32.04 -16.10
N ASN A 170 -17.77 33.34 -16.26
CA ASN A 170 -17.58 34.28 -15.16
C ASN A 170 -18.82 35.15 -14.86
N LEU A 171 -19.94 34.96 -15.58
CA LEU A 171 -21.15 35.79 -15.44
C LEU A 171 -21.60 35.94 -13.98
N TRP A 172 -21.60 34.83 -13.24
CA TRP A 172 -22.02 34.73 -11.85
C TRP A 172 -21.04 35.39 -10.88
N SER A 173 -19.74 35.23 -11.14
CA SER A 173 -18.70 35.90 -10.38
C SER A 173 -18.82 37.41 -10.53
N TRP A 174 -19.11 37.89 -11.75
CA TRP A 174 -19.35 39.29 -12.03
C TRP A 174 -20.62 39.84 -11.35
N GLU A 175 -21.75 39.14 -11.47
CA GLU A 175 -23.00 39.47 -10.78
C GLU A 175 -22.78 39.62 -9.27
N SER A 176 -22.17 38.59 -8.65
CA SER A 176 -21.89 38.57 -7.22
C SER A 176 -20.97 39.72 -6.80
N THR A 177 -19.94 40.00 -7.60
CA THR A 177 -18.96 41.07 -7.32
C THR A 177 -19.62 42.45 -7.36
N VAL A 178 -20.47 42.73 -8.37
CA VAL A 178 -21.21 43.99 -8.47
C VAL A 178 -22.21 44.15 -7.33
N PHE A 179 -23.00 43.11 -7.04
CA PHE A 179 -23.96 43.17 -5.93
C PHE A 179 -23.29 43.33 -4.57
N HIS A 180 -22.17 42.66 -4.33
CA HIS A 180 -21.40 42.85 -3.12
C HIS A 180 -20.86 44.29 -3.01
N LEU A 181 -20.43 44.90 -4.11
CA LEU A 181 -19.98 46.30 -4.14
C LEU A 181 -21.13 47.29 -3.87
N LEU A 182 -22.31 47.06 -4.47
CA LEU A 182 -23.54 47.83 -4.20
C LEU A 182 -24.07 47.63 -2.78
N SER A 183 -23.84 46.47 -2.17
CA SER A 183 -24.15 46.25 -0.76
C SER A 183 -23.22 47.06 0.15
N ARG A 184 -21.92 47.12 -0.19
CA ARG A 184 -20.93 47.92 0.56
C ARG A 184 -21.18 49.42 0.51
N SER A 185 -21.87 49.95 -0.51
CA SER A 185 -22.27 51.35 -0.53
C SER A 185 -23.31 51.71 0.54
N LYS A 186 -23.84 50.75 1.31
CA LYS A 186 -24.60 51.00 2.56
C LYS A 186 -23.94 52.02 3.47
N LEU A 187 -22.62 51.90 3.66
CA LEU A 187 -21.86 52.76 4.57
C LEU A 187 -21.81 54.22 4.08
N ILE A 188 -22.09 54.44 2.80
CA ILE A 188 -22.07 55.74 2.14
C ILE A 188 -23.50 56.30 2.03
N TYR A 189 -24.49 55.42 1.87
CA TYR A 189 -25.91 55.78 1.78
C TYR A 189 -26.36 56.71 2.93
N GLU A 190 -25.99 56.40 4.18
CA GLU A 190 -26.37 57.20 5.36
C GLU A 190 -25.86 58.65 5.30
N TYR A 191 -24.81 58.92 4.52
CA TYR A 191 -24.25 60.26 4.32
C TYR A 191 -24.86 61.00 3.14
N ILE A 192 -25.28 60.28 2.11
CA ILE A 192 -25.91 60.84 0.92
C ILE A 192 -27.38 61.18 1.20
N ASP A 193 -28.07 60.34 1.98
CA ASP A 193 -29.50 60.46 2.29
C ASP A 193 -29.77 61.13 3.67
N ASP A 194 -28.78 61.84 4.22
CA ASP A 194 -28.91 62.60 5.45
C ASP A 194 -29.86 63.80 5.24
N THR A 195 -31.05 63.72 5.84
CA THR A 195 -32.10 64.77 5.76
C THR A 195 -31.68 66.14 6.29
N VAL A 196 -30.62 66.23 7.09
CA VAL A 196 -30.18 67.47 7.74
C VAL A 196 -28.97 68.08 7.02
N ASN A 197 -28.02 67.26 6.59
CA ASN A 197 -26.82 67.75 5.92
C ASN A 197 -26.20 66.70 4.96
N PRO A 198 -26.77 66.47 3.77
CA PRO A 198 -26.32 65.42 2.85
C PRO A 198 -24.98 65.75 2.18
N ILE A 199 -24.18 64.72 1.88
CA ILE A 199 -22.96 64.85 1.08
C ILE A 199 -23.34 64.79 -0.40
N THR A 200 -22.88 65.77 -1.18
CA THR A 200 -23.15 65.83 -2.62
C THR A 200 -21.92 65.47 -3.44
N VAL A 201 -22.03 64.45 -4.28
CA VAL A 201 -21.01 63.95 -5.20
C VAL A 201 -21.52 64.11 -6.64
N LEU A 202 -20.81 64.90 -7.46
CA LEU A 202 -21.24 65.30 -8.80
C LEU A 202 -20.88 64.28 -9.90
N THR A 203 -21.07 62.99 -9.63
CA THR A 203 -20.82 61.91 -10.62
C THR A 203 -22.09 61.70 -11.46
N PRO A 204 -22.02 61.80 -12.81
CA PRO A 204 -23.18 61.60 -13.68
C PRO A 204 -23.85 60.23 -13.46
N LYS A 205 -25.16 60.15 -13.67
CA LYS A 205 -25.90 58.89 -13.59
C LYS A 205 -25.36 57.84 -14.58
N SER A 206 -25.35 56.58 -14.15
CA SER A 206 -24.90 55.41 -14.91
C SER A 206 -26.06 54.80 -15.69
N GLU A 207 -25.85 54.56 -16.99
CA GLU A 207 -26.79 53.84 -17.84
C GLU A 207 -26.92 52.37 -17.40
N GLU A 208 -25.81 51.77 -16.96
CA GLU A 208 -25.80 50.41 -16.44
C GLU A 208 -26.62 50.24 -15.14
N MET A 209 -26.63 51.24 -14.25
CA MET A 209 -27.50 51.25 -13.07
C MET A 209 -28.98 51.35 -13.44
N GLU A 210 -29.35 52.14 -14.45
CA GLU A 210 -30.74 52.20 -14.95
C GLU A 210 -31.20 50.83 -15.46
N ILE A 211 -30.32 50.10 -16.12
CA ILE A 211 -30.61 48.75 -16.64
C ILE A 211 -30.84 47.75 -15.51
N LEU A 212 -30.12 47.87 -14.38
CA LEU A 212 -30.40 47.05 -13.20
C LEU A 212 -31.80 47.32 -12.63
N PHE A 213 -32.21 48.59 -12.52
CA PHE A 213 -33.57 48.95 -12.09
C PHE A 213 -34.63 48.41 -13.07
N GLN A 214 -34.41 48.61 -14.37
CA GLN A 214 -35.33 48.13 -15.40
C GLN A 214 -35.44 46.61 -15.39
N TRP A 215 -34.37 45.89 -15.07
CA TRP A 215 -34.39 44.45 -14.93
C TRP A 215 -35.33 43.99 -13.81
N ARG A 216 -35.32 44.65 -12.65
CA ARG A 216 -36.29 44.36 -11.57
C ARG A 216 -37.72 44.67 -11.96
N ILE A 217 -37.95 45.77 -12.68
CA ILE A 217 -39.27 46.10 -13.24
C ILE A 217 -39.76 44.99 -14.18
N ASN A 218 -38.89 44.50 -15.07
CA ASN A 218 -39.23 43.45 -16.02
C ASN A 218 -39.57 42.12 -15.31
N ASP A 219 -38.78 41.72 -14.32
CA ASP A 219 -39.04 40.53 -13.53
C ASP A 219 -40.39 40.65 -12.78
N LEU A 220 -40.67 41.82 -12.16
CA LEU A 220 -41.94 42.09 -11.48
C LEU A 220 -43.14 42.06 -12.44
N ASN A 221 -43.02 42.66 -13.63
CA ASN A 221 -44.08 42.65 -14.64
C ASN A 221 -44.41 41.22 -15.10
N GLU A 222 -43.39 40.37 -15.24
CA GLU A 222 -43.60 38.97 -15.59
C GLU A 222 -44.25 38.20 -14.44
N ILE A 223 -43.84 38.44 -13.19
CA ILE A 223 -44.51 37.89 -12.00
C ILE A 223 -45.99 38.31 -11.98
N ILE A 224 -46.29 39.59 -12.21
CA ILE A 224 -47.66 40.11 -12.29
C ILE A 224 -48.47 39.36 -13.36
N ARG A 225 -47.89 39.16 -14.55
CA ARG A 225 -48.52 38.42 -15.65
C ARG A 225 -48.83 36.99 -15.25
N LEU A 226 -47.89 36.30 -14.59
CA LEU A 226 -48.04 34.91 -14.16
C LEU A 226 -49.05 34.76 -13.00
N VAL A 227 -49.01 35.66 -12.01
CA VAL A 227 -49.99 35.72 -10.92
C VAL A 227 -51.40 35.96 -11.49
N ASN A 228 -51.54 36.87 -12.45
CA ASN A 228 -52.80 37.12 -13.16
C ASN A 228 -53.34 35.87 -13.86
N ALA A 229 -52.48 35.05 -14.45
CA ALA A 229 -52.86 33.83 -15.16
C ALA A 229 -53.29 32.66 -14.22
N LYS A 230 -53.07 32.75 -12.90
CA LYS A 230 -53.48 31.69 -11.96
C LYS A 230 -55.01 31.67 -11.76
N PRO A 231 -55.61 30.47 -11.55
CA PRO A 231 -57.04 30.30 -11.31
C PRO A 231 -57.57 31.14 -10.16
N GLU A 232 -58.84 31.53 -10.26
CA GLU A 232 -59.57 32.23 -9.20
C GLU A 232 -59.63 31.38 -7.92
N GLY A 233 -59.31 31.97 -6.76
CA GLY A 233 -59.17 31.26 -5.48
C GLY A 233 -57.78 30.69 -5.17
N THR A 234 -56.79 30.82 -6.07
CA THR A 234 -55.40 30.38 -5.79
C THR A 234 -54.74 31.20 -4.68
N TYR A 235 -55.09 32.48 -4.55
CA TYR A 235 -54.59 33.40 -3.53
C TYR A 235 -55.73 33.85 -2.62
N GLU A 236 -55.45 34.03 -1.33
CA GLU A 236 -56.44 34.52 -0.36
C GLU A 236 -56.94 35.93 -0.71
N ASN A 237 -56.05 36.79 -1.21
CA ASN A 237 -56.40 38.12 -1.72
C ASN A 237 -55.52 38.47 -2.94
N LYS A 238 -55.96 38.04 -4.13
CA LYS A 238 -55.24 38.25 -5.40
C LYS A 238 -55.15 39.72 -5.78
N GLU A 239 -56.20 40.51 -5.54
CA GLU A 239 -56.23 41.94 -5.85
C GLU A 239 -55.21 42.72 -5.03
N GLN A 240 -55.13 42.47 -3.72
CA GLN A 240 -54.15 43.11 -2.86
C GLN A 240 -52.72 42.72 -3.23
N LEU A 241 -52.48 41.45 -3.58
CA LEU A 241 -51.16 40.99 -4.04
C LEU A 241 -50.73 41.72 -5.33
N LEU A 242 -51.63 41.82 -6.31
CA LEU A 242 -51.36 42.52 -7.56
C LEU A 242 -51.17 44.02 -7.33
N ALA A 243 -51.95 44.65 -6.45
CA ALA A 243 -51.76 46.06 -6.07
C ALA A 243 -50.38 46.28 -5.45
N ASN A 244 -49.95 45.38 -4.55
CA ASN A 244 -48.61 45.45 -3.95
C ASN A 244 -47.50 45.29 -5.01
N LEU A 245 -47.61 44.31 -5.91
CA LEU A 245 -46.62 44.10 -6.98
C LEU A 245 -46.52 45.30 -7.94
N ASN A 246 -47.65 45.89 -8.33
CA ASN A 246 -47.65 47.11 -9.15
C ASN A 246 -47.02 48.29 -8.39
N SER A 247 -47.30 48.44 -7.09
CA SER A 247 -46.63 49.46 -6.27
C SER A 247 -45.11 49.25 -6.20
N TYR A 248 -44.64 48.00 -6.23
CA TYR A 248 -43.20 47.72 -6.29
C TYR A 248 -42.59 48.14 -7.62
N VAL A 249 -43.28 47.89 -8.74
CA VAL A 249 -42.87 48.40 -10.07
C VAL A 249 -42.77 49.92 -10.06
N GLU A 250 -43.77 50.61 -9.51
CA GLU A 250 -43.79 52.07 -9.41
C GLU A 250 -42.60 52.60 -8.61
N LYS A 251 -42.22 51.95 -7.50
CA LYS A 251 -41.06 52.35 -6.69
C LYS A 251 -39.73 52.24 -7.45
N TYR A 252 -39.54 51.17 -8.22
CA TYR A 252 -38.36 51.03 -9.06
C TYR A 252 -38.34 52.05 -10.21
N GLN A 253 -39.51 52.33 -10.81
CA GLN A 253 -39.62 53.35 -11.86
C GLN A 253 -39.34 54.76 -11.31
N GLN A 254 -39.87 55.07 -10.13
CA GLN A 254 -39.62 56.33 -9.44
C GLN A 254 -38.13 56.53 -9.14
N ALA A 255 -37.42 55.47 -8.72
CA ALA A 255 -35.97 55.53 -8.52
C ALA A 255 -35.19 55.89 -9.80
N ILE A 256 -35.65 55.43 -10.98
CA ILE A 256 -35.07 55.81 -12.28
C ILE A 256 -35.37 57.29 -12.56
N ASP A 257 -36.64 57.69 -12.45
CA ASP A 257 -37.11 59.02 -12.84
C ASP A 257 -36.55 60.15 -11.94
N GLU A 258 -36.36 59.88 -10.65
CA GLU A 258 -35.86 60.85 -9.65
C GLU A 258 -34.33 60.88 -9.56
N SER A 259 -33.63 59.94 -10.18
CA SER A 259 -32.16 59.87 -10.16
C SER A 259 -31.51 60.88 -11.11
N SER A 260 -30.97 61.96 -10.56
CA SER A 260 -30.16 62.93 -11.33
C SER A 260 -28.64 62.66 -11.36
N LEU A 261 -28.11 61.84 -10.46
CA LEU A 261 -26.67 61.55 -10.29
C LEU A 261 -26.47 60.09 -9.88
N LEU A 262 -25.26 59.54 -10.04
CA LEU A 262 -24.93 58.16 -9.65
C LEU A 262 -25.19 57.90 -8.17
N GLN A 263 -24.91 58.88 -7.32
CA GLN A 263 -25.17 58.78 -5.88
C GLN A 263 -26.66 58.51 -5.56
N HIS A 264 -27.59 59.09 -6.35
CA HIS A 264 -29.03 58.88 -6.17
C HIS A 264 -29.40 57.46 -6.60
N GLN A 265 -28.86 56.98 -7.72
CA GLN A 265 -29.08 55.61 -8.18
C GLN A 265 -28.56 54.57 -7.17
N ILE A 266 -27.36 54.78 -6.62
CA ILE A 266 -26.80 53.89 -5.60
C ILE A 266 -27.67 53.90 -4.33
N SER A 267 -28.09 55.09 -3.90
CA SER A 267 -28.97 55.28 -2.74
C SER A 267 -30.32 54.58 -2.91
N PHE A 268 -31.01 54.82 -4.02
CA PHE A 268 -32.29 54.20 -4.32
C PHE A 268 -32.16 52.68 -4.51
N TRP A 269 -31.11 52.20 -5.18
CA TRP A 269 -30.87 50.76 -5.33
C TRP A 269 -30.71 50.09 -3.97
N TYR A 270 -29.87 50.66 -3.10
CA TYR A 270 -29.69 50.15 -1.74
C TYR A 270 -31.02 50.10 -0.97
N ASN A 271 -31.81 51.17 -1.00
CA ASN A 271 -33.11 51.20 -0.32
C ASN A 271 -34.10 50.14 -0.79
N LEU A 272 -34.12 49.86 -2.10
CA LEU A 272 -35.05 48.92 -2.70
C LEU A 272 -34.57 47.45 -2.56
N GLU A 273 -33.25 47.21 -2.54
CA GLU A 273 -32.65 45.87 -2.56
C GLU A 273 -32.03 45.43 -1.22
N GLN A 274 -32.06 46.26 -0.16
CA GLN A 274 -31.55 45.87 1.17
C GLN A 274 -32.27 44.64 1.74
N ASP A 275 -31.53 43.78 2.44
CA ASP A 275 -32.06 42.63 3.18
C ASP A 275 -32.70 43.10 4.51
N GLY A 276 -34.00 42.84 4.71
CA GLY A 276 -34.83 43.34 5.83
C GLY A 276 -36.25 43.80 5.46
N ASP A 277 -37.08 44.08 6.48
CA ASP A 277 -38.52 44.34 6.31
C ASP A 277 -38.89 45.56 5.43
N ASN A 278 -37.95 46.47 5.22
CA ASN A 278 -38.16 47.73 4.49
C ASN A 278 -37.75 47.67 3.01
N GLY A 279 -36.97 46.66 2.59
CA GLY A 279 -36.58 46.47 1.19
C GLY A 279 -37.73 45.96 0.33
N VAL A 280 -37.82 46.44 -0.91
CA VAL A 280 -38.83 45.99 -1.89
C VAL A 280 -38.50 44.59 -2.42
N ALA A 281 -37.21 44.28 -2.64
CA ALA A 281 -36.75 42.97 -3.11
C ALA A 281 -37.21 41.82 -2.21
N ASN A 282 -37.13 41.96 -0.88
CA ASN A 282 -37.55 40.93 0.08
C ASN A 282 -39.08 40.69 0.11
N LYS A 283 -39.86 41.48 -0.63
CA LYS A 283 -41.30 41.26 -0.78
C LYS A 283 -41.64 40.29 -1.91
N PHE A 284 -40.67 39.90 -2.72
CA PHE A 284 -40.88 38.94 -3.82
C PHE A 284 -39.72 37.96 -4.05
N ILE A 285 -38.49 38.26 -3.60
CA ILE A 285 -37.31 37.39 -3.68
C ILE A 285 -37.06 36.72 -2.33
N ASP A 286 -36.70 35.43 -2.34
CA ASP A 286 -36.27 34.69 -1.16
C ASP A 286 -34.75 34.69 -1.02
N PHE A 287 -34.23 35.55 -0.15
CA PHE A 287 -32.80 35.64 0.15
C PHE A 287 -32.29 34.56 1.12
N SER A 288 -33.18 33.74 1.71
CA SER A 288 -32.80 32.66 2.62
C SER A 288 -32.45 31.34 1.91
N SER A 289 -32.75 31.25 0.62
CA SER A 289 -32.39 30.13 -0.25
C SER A 289 -30.89 30.13 -0.58
N SER A 290 -30.25 28.95 -0.52
CA SER A 290 -28.85 28.77 -0.94
C SER A 290 -28.61 29.10 -2.42
N ASN A 291 -29.68 29.11 -3.22
CA ASN A 291 -29.67 29.57 -4.60
C ASN A 291 -30.40 30.92 -4.63
N MET A 292 -29.66 32.05 -4.62
CA MET A 292 -30.14 33.46 -4.57
C MET A 292 -31.13 33.91 -5.68
N ARG A 293 -31.84 32.98 -6.34
CA ARG A 293 -32.70 33.21 -7.52
C ARG A 293 -34.13 32.67 -7.41
N SER A 294 -34.57 32.30 -6.21
CA SER A 294 -35.94 31.85 -5.96
C SER A 294 -36.87 33.00 -5.55
N LEU A 295 -38.14 32.90 -5.95
CA LEU A 295 -39.21 33.76 -5.49
C LEU A 295 -39.71 33.34 -4.10
N LEU A 296 -40.35 34.26 -3.38
CA LEU A 296 -41.02 33.91 -2.12
C LEU A 296 -42.11 32.84 -2.34
N PRO A 297 -42.23 31.83 -1.44
CA PRO A 297 -43.27 30.81 -1.52
C PRO A 297 -44.70 31.38 -1.56
N SER A 298 -44.91 32.58 -0.99
CA SER A 298 -46.19 33.29 -0.98
C SER A 298 -46.72 33.65 -2.38
N LEU A 299 -45.83 33.77 -3.38
CA LEU A 299 -46.21 34.02 -4.77
C LEU A 299 -46.78 32.78 -5.48
N LYS A 300 -46.61 31.58 -4.92
CA LYS A 300 -47.13 30.30 -5.45
C LYS A 300 -46.75 30.06 -6.93
N LEU A 301 -45.55 30.49 -7.32
CA LEU A 301 -44.92 30.23 -8.61
C LEU A 301 -43.80 29.22 -8.42
N SER A 302 -43.78 28.16 -9.23
CA SER A 302 -42.70 27.17 -9.21
C SER A 302 -41.48 27.63 -10.02
N ASP A 303 -40.30 27.06 -9.75
CA ASP A 303 -39.07 27.30 -10.53
C ASP A 303 -39.16 26.92 -12.02
N LYS A 304 -40.23 26.21 -12.41
CA LYS A 304 -40.55 25.89 -13.81
C LYS A 304 -41.42 26.96 -14.47
N GLU A 305 -42.16 27.73 -13.68
CA GLU A 305 -43.04 28.81 -14.15
C GLU A 305 -42.31 30.15 -14.24
N PHE A 306 -41.39 30.42 -13.31
CA PHE A 306 -40.55 31.61 -13.35
C PHE A 306 -39.20 31.37 -12.70
N ARG A 307 -38.17 32.00 -13.25
CA ARG A 307 -36.86 32.18 -12.63
C ARG A 307 -36.45 33.63 -12.85
N ILE A 308 -35.81 34.23 -11.84
CA ILE A 308 -35.22 35.55 -11.97
C ILE A 308 -34.31 35.56 -13.19
N SER A 309 -34.47 36.57 -14.05
CA SER A 309 -33.74 36.67 -15.31
C SER A 309 -32.22 36.70 -15.06
N LEU A 310 -31.41 36.31 -16.05
CA LEU A 310 -29.95 36.40 -15.94
C LEU A 310 -29.49 37.85 -15.78
N PHE A 311 -28.35 38.05 -15.10
CA PHE A 311 -27.77 39.37 -14.84
C PHE A 311 -27.65 40.20 -16.14
N PRO A 312 -28.28 41.39 -16.22
CA PRO A 312 -28.55 42.08 -17.48
C PRO A 312 -27.41 43.01 -17.92
N VAL A 313 -26.60 43.48 -16.97
CA VAL A 313 -25.47 44.37 -17.24
C VAL A 313 -24.29 43.51 -17.61
N TYR A 314 -24.34 42.91 -18.80
CA TYR A 314 -23.26 42.09 -19.35
C TYR A 314 -23.12 42.34 -20.84
N LYS A 315 -21.91 42.15 -21.36
CA LYS A 315 -21.67 42.25 -22.80
C LYS A 315 -22.37 41.08 -23.49
N GLN A 316 -23.38 41.40 -24.29
CA GLN A 316 -24.21 40.43 -25.00
C GLN A 316 -24.06 40.57 -26.51
N ILE A 317 -24.11 39.46 -27.23
CA ILE A 317 -24.31 39.42 -28.68
C ILE A 317 -25.76 39.82 -28.97
N VAL A 318 -25.94 40.90 -29.72
CA VAL A 318 -27.24 41.37 -30.21
C VAL A 318 -27.43 41.17 -31.72
N ASP A 319 -26.40 40.66 -32.40
CA ASP A 319 -26.46 40.27 -33.82
C ASP A 319 -27.34 39.02 -34.00
N GLU A 320 -28.64 39.22 -34.19
CA GLU A 320 -29.62 38.13 -34.39
C GLU A 320 -29.25 37.21 -35.57
N LYS A 321 -28.66 37.78 -36.62
CA LYS A 321 -28.24 37.03 -37.80
C LYS A 321 -27.07 36.11 -37.45
N PHE A 322 -26.07 36.61 -36.72
CA PHE A 322 -24.96 35.80 -36.22
C PHE A 322 -25.45 34.70 -35.28
N MET A 323 -26.33 35.03 -34.33
CA MET A 323 -26.86 34.05 -33.38
C MET A 323 -27.63 32.92 -34.07
N THR A 324 -28.47 33.25 -35.05
CA THR A 324 -29.25 32.27 -35.82
C THR A 324 -28.34 31.36 -36.64
N GLU A 325 -27.37 31.93 -37.36
CA GLU A 325 -26.44 31.16 -38.19
C GLU A 325 -25.51 30.29 -37.34
N THR A 326 -25.03 30.80 -36.21
CA THR A 326 -24.22 30.04 -35.24
C THR A 326 -24.99 28.83 -34.72
N LYS A 327 -26.22 29.04 -34.21
CA LYS A 327 -27.06 27.93 -33.73
C LYS A 327 -27.26 26.88 -34.81
N LYS A 328 -27.57 27.30 -36.04
CA LYS A 328 -27.74 26.39 -37.18
C LYS A 328 -26.47 25.55 -37.44
N LYS A 329 -25.31 26.20 -37.65
CA LYS A 329 -24.05 25.51 -37.94
C LYS A 329 -23.60 24.59 -36.79
N VAL A 330 -23.83 24.99 -35.54
CA VAL A 330 -23.45 24.21 -34.35
C VAL A 330 -24.38 23.01 -34.13
N VAL A 331 -25.69 23.14 -34.41
CA VAL A 331 -26.62 21.98 -34.40
C VAL A 331 -26.24 20.98 -35.49
N GLU A 332 -25.92 21.46 -36.70
CA GLU A 332 -25.42 20.58 -37.78
C GLU A 332 -24.15 19.84 -37.33
N LEU A 333 -23.20 20.54 -36.72
CA LEU A 333 -21.97 19.96 -36.18
C LEU A 333 -22.25 18.93 -35.06
N GLN A 334 -23.16 19.23 -34.13
CA GLN A 334 -23.58 18.31 -33.07
C GLN A 334 -24.15 17.02 -33.66
N GLY A 335 -24.97 17.13 -34.71
CA GLY A 335 -25.51 15.98 -35.44
C GLY A 335 -24.41 15.08 -36.02
N ILE A 336 -23.38 15.67 -36.63
CA ILE A 336 -22.23 14.93 -37.18
C ILE A 336 -21.47 14.22 -36.07
N TYR A 337 -21.15 14.90 -34.97
CA TYR A 337 -20.45 14.27 -33.83
C TYR A 337 -21.27 13.14 -33.20
N LYS A 338 -22.58 13.33 -33.03
CA LYS A 338 -23.48 12.30 -32.51
C LYS A 338 -23.49 11.07 -33.42
N GLN A 339 -23.66 11.27 -34.72
CA GLN A 339 -23.65 10.18 -35.70
C GLN A 339 -22.30 9.44 -35.73
N TRP A 340 -21.19 10.19 -35.65
CA TRP A 340 -19.85 9.62 -35.60
C TRP A 340 -19.66 8.76 -34.33
N LEU A 341 -20.02 9.28 -33.16
CA LEU A 341 -19.93 8.55 -31.89
C LEU A 341 -20.83 7.30 -31.83
N GLU A 342 -22.01 7.34 -32.48
CA GLU A 342 -22.95 6.22 -32.54
C GLU A 342 -22.53 5.11 -33.53
N SER A 343 -21.66 5.41 -34.49
CA SER A 343 -21.29 4.47 -35.56
C SER A 343 -20.46 3.27 -35.06
N ASN A 344 -19.21 3.49 -34.66
CA ASN A 344 -18.29 2.47 -34.12
C ASN A 344 -17.25 3.04 -33.14
N VAL A 345 -17.21 4.36 -32.97
CA VAL A 345 -16.11 5.10 -32.32
C VAL A 345 -16.03 4.83 -30.82
N LYS A 346 -17.17 4.63 -30.15
CA LYS A 346 -17.23 4.23 -28.74
C LYS A 346 -16.40 2.99 -28.43
N SER A 347 -16.20 2.10 -29.41
CA SER A 347 -15.44 0.87 -29.22
C SER A 347 -13.92 1.08 -29.07
N TYR A 348 -13.38 2.25 -29.43
CA TYR A 348 -11.93 2.50 -29.36
C TYR A 348 -11.53 3.83 -28.71
N ILE A 349 -12.33 4.91 -28.88
CA ILE A 349 -11.89 6.29 -28.56
C ILE A 349 -11.51 6.48 -27.09
N TYR A 350 -12.06 5.65 -26.21
CA TYR A 350 -11.80 5.72 -24.78
C TYR A 350 -10.57 4.92 -24.32
N SER A 351 -9.85 4.28 -25.25
CA SER A 351 -8.55 3.69 -24.93
C SER A 351 -7.51 4.79 -24.71
N VAL A 352 -6.54 4.55 -23.81
CA VAL A 352 -5.35 5.40 -23.58
C VAL A 352 -4.64 5.70 -24.89
N ARG A 353 -4.68 4.76 -25.84
CA ARG A 353 -4.14 4.94 -27.20
C ARG A 353 -4.62 6.24 -27.87
N PHE A 354 -5.86 6.65 -27.59
CA PHE A 354 -6.56 7.76 -28.24
C PHE A 354 -6.86 8.91 -27.25
N ASP A 355 -6.16 8.99 -26.12
CA ASP A 355 -6.42 9.97 -25.06
C ASP A 355 -6.43 11.42 -25.58
N LYS A 356 -5.47 11.77 -26.45
CA LYS A 356 -5.43 13.08 -27.09
C LYS A 356 -6.68 13.36 -27.94
N LEU A 357 -7.04 12.43 -28.82
CA LEU A 357 -8.25 12.56 -29.66
C LEU A 357 -9.51 12.66 -28.80
N TYR A 358 -9.61 11.87 -27.73
CA TYR A 358 -10.70 11.93 -26.78
C TYR A 358 -10.81 13.31 -26.12
N LYS A 359 -9.71 13.88 -25.62
CA LYS A 359 -9.67 15.21 -25.01
C LYS A 359 -10.08 16.31 -26.00
N ASP A 360 -9.58 16.24 -27.23
CA ASP A 360 -9.93 17.20 -28.29
C ASP A 360 -11.43 17.11 -28.64
N VAL A 361 -11.96 15.88 -28.80
CA VAL A 361 -13.39 15.64 -29.05
C VAL A 361 -14.25 16.16 -27.89
N LYS A 362 -13.85 15.88 -26.64
CA LYS A 362 -14.57 16.32 -25.45
C LYS A 362 -14.62 17.85 -25.37
N SER A 363 -13.51 18.54 -25.61
CA SER A 363 -13.46 20.00 -25.65
C SER A 363 -14.43 20.60 -26.68
N ILE A 364 -14.51 20.02 -27.88
CA ILE A 364 -15.47 20.44 -28.90
C ILE A 364 -16.90 20.19 -28.46
N ILE A 365 -17.22 19.00 -27.94
CA ILE A 365 -18.57 18.64 -27.48
C ILE A 365 -19.02 19.57 -26.35
N ASP A 366 -18.14 19.86 -25.38
CA ASP A 366 -18.44 20.75 -24.27
C ASP A 366 -18.76 22.16 -24.78
N ARG A 367 -17.97 22.70 -25.73
CA ARG A 367 -18.24 23.98 -26.41
C ARG A 367 -19.57 23.97 -27.18
N ILE A 368 -19.85 22.91 -27.94
CA ILE A 368 -21.15 22.73 -28.64
C ILE A 368 -22.30 22.80 -27.63
N ASN A 369 -22.21 22.06 -26.53
CA ASN A 369 -23.24 22.00 -25.52
C ASN A 369 -23.46 23.38 -24.86
N VAL A 370 -22.38 24.11 -24.55
CA VAL A 370 -22.48 25.48 -24.00
C VAL A 370 -23.19 26.42 -24.97
N ILE A 371 -22.85 26.39 -26.27
CA ILE A 371 -23.47 27.24 -27.28
C ILE A 371 -24.97 26.94 -27.46
N LEU A 372 -25.35 25.66 -27.44
CA LEU A 372 -26.71 25.21 -27.70
C LEU A 372 -27.63 25.28 -26.48
N LEU A 373 -27.10 25.44 -25.27
CA LEU A 373 -27.89 25.51 -24.05
C LEU A 373 -28.58 26.87 -23.91
N HIS A 374 -29.91 26.88 -24.05
CA HIS A 374 -30.79 28.04 -23.82
C HIS A 374 -30.34 29.30 -24.61
N ASN A 375 -30.06 30.41 -23.91
CA ASN A 375 -29.62 31.69 -24.45
C ASN A 375 -28.12 31.94 -24.18
N ASN A 376 -27.34 30.91 -23.87
CA ASN A 376 -25.92 31.08 -23.52
C ASN A 376 -25.11 31.73 -24.65
N LEU A 377 -25.46 31.47 -25.92
CA LEU A 377 -24.82 32.13 -27.06
C LEU A 377 -24.89 33.66 -26.98
N THR A 378 -25.96 34.22 -26.41
CA THR A 378 -26.11 35.67 -26.20
C THR A 378 -24.99 36.22 -25.31
N TYR A 379 -24.42 35.41 -24.41
CA TYR A 379 -23.35 35.79 -23.48
C TYR A 379 -21.99 35.17 -23.84
N PHE A 380 -21.89 34.54 -25.02
CA PHE A 380 -20.70 33.82 -25.44
C PHE A 380 -19.68 34.78 -26.05
N ASN A 381 -18.65 35.10 -25.27
CA ASN A 381 -17.71 36.18 -25.60
C ASN A 381 -16.40 35.69 -26.24
N GLU A 382 -16.29 34.38 -26.52
CA GLU A 382 -15.18 33.79 -27.28
C GLU A 382 -15.25 34.13 -28.78
N PHE A 383 -16.42 34.50 -29.30
CA PHE A 383 -16.59 34.95 -30.68
C PHE A 383 -16.59 36.48 -30.73
N ASN A 384 -15.53 37.07 -31.27
CA ASN A 384 -15.40 38.51 -31.46
C ASN A 384 -15.77 38.93 -32.88
N VAL A 385 -15.49 38.07 -33.86
CA VAL A 385 -15.78 38.27 -35.27
C VAL A 385 -16.52 37.07 -35.87
N TRP A 386 -17.21 37.29 -36.99
CA TRP A 386 -17.94 36.24 -37.72
C TRP A 386 -17.04 35.05 -38.08
N GLU A 387 -15.78 35.31 -38.38
CA GLU A 387 -14.76 34.34 -38.76
C GLU A 387 -14.35 33.41 -37.60
N ASP A 388 -14.59 33.78 -36.34
CA ASP A 388 -14.33 32.91 -35.19
C ASP A 388 -15.26 31.69 -35.19
N LEU A 389 -16.50 31.86 -35.65
CA LEU A 389 -17.43 30.75 -35.87
C LEU A 389 -16.87 29.78 -36.92
N ASP A 390 -16.40 30.31 -38.06
CA ASP A 390 -15.85 29.47 -39.13
C ASP A 390 -14.56 28.77 -38.68
N LYS A 391 -13.73 29.43 -37.86
CA LYS A 391 -12.57 28.83 -37.22
C LYS A 391 -12.97 27.67 -36.30
N PHE A 392 -13.93 27.88 -35.40
CA PHE A 392 -14.44 26.82 -34.52
C PHE A 392 -15.00 25.63 -35.30
N ILE A 393 -15.84 25.88 -36.32
CA ILE A 393 -16.39 24.81 -37.17
C ILE A 393 -15.26 24.07 -37.90
N THR A 394 -14.22 24.78 -38.34
CA THR A 394 -13.06 24.18 -39.02
C THR A 394 -12.23 23.32 -38.06
N GLU A 395 -11.94 23.81 -36.85
CA GLU A 395 -11.25 23.07 -35.79
C GLU A 395 -12.01 21.78 -35.44
N ALA A 396 -13.33 21.87 -35.23
CA ALA A 396 -14.18 20.72 -34.95
C ALA A 396 -14.18 19.70 -36.11
N LYS A 397 -14.27 20.17 -37.36
CA LYS A 397 -14.18 19.27 -38.53
C LYS A 397 -12.81 18.64 -38.69
N ALA A 398 -11.73 19.32 -38.30
CA ALA A 398 -10.39 18.75 -38.31
C ALA A 398 -10.25 17.62 -37.27
N VAL A 399 -10.74 17.83 -36.05
CA VAL A 399 -10.77 16.78 -35.01
C VAL A 399 -11.61 15.57 -35.46
N LEU A 400 -12.77 15.80 -36.08
CA LEU A 400 -13.56 14.72 -36.69
C LEU A 400 -12.80 13.98 -37.79
N LEU A 401 -12.07 14.69 -38.65
CA LEU A 401 -11.26 14.09 -39.70
C LEU A 401 -10.17 13.20 -39.11
N ASP A 402 -9.46 13.67 -38.08
CA ASP A 402 -8.46 12.86 -37.39
C ASP A 402 -9.11 11.59 -36.82
N GLY A 403 -10.30 11.69 -36.26
CA GLY A 403 -11.10 10.54 -35.83
C GLY A 403 -11.55 9.59 -36.95
N TYR A 404 -11.87 10.10 -38.14
CA TYR A 404 -12.20 9.27 -39.32
C TYR A 404 -10.97 8.59 -39.95
N LEU A 405 -9.77 9.14 -39.75
CA LEU A 405 -8.51 8.56 -40.23
C LEU A 405 -8.01 7.42 -39.34
N VAL A 406 -8.58 7.25 -38.13
CA VAL A 406 -8.26 6.13 -37.25
C VAL A 406 -8.83 4.83 -37.80
N ASP A 407 -7.95 3.95 -38.26
CA ASP A 407 -8.27 2.57 -38.60
C ASP A 407 -7.96 1.65 -37.40
N TYR A 408 -8.81 1.73 -36.37
CA TYR A 408 -8.64 0.95 -35.15
C TYR A 408 -8.74 -0.56 -35.39
N THR A 409 -9.49 -1.00 -36.41
CA THR A 409 -9.62 -2.42 -36.77
C THR A 409 -8.29 -2.95 -37.28
N LYS A 410 -7.62 -2.21 -38.18
CA LYS A 410 -6.30 -2.59 -38.67
C LYS A 410 -5.23 -2.54 -37.57
N GLU A 411 -5.29 -1.55 -36.67
CA GLU A 411 -4.35 -1.47 -35.54
C GLU A 411 -4.58 -2.63 -34.55
N LYS A 412 -5.84 -2.98 -34.27
CA LYS A 412 -6.23 -4.16 -33.49
C LYS A 412 -5.70 -5.46 -34.12
N GLU A 413 -5.92 -5.65 -35.42
CA GLU A 413 -5.41 -6.82 -36.15
C GLU A 413 -3.88 -6.89 -36.10
N ALA A 414 -3.18 -5.76 -36.17
CA ALA A 414 -1.73 -5.71 -36.03
C ALA A 414 -1.26 -6.18 -34.65
N TYR A 415 -1.93 -5.74 -33.57
CA TYR A 415 -1.63 -6.23 -32.21
C TYR A 415 -1.90 -7.73 -32.06
N ASP A 416 -3.06 -8.19 -32.55
CA ASP A 416 -3.43 -9.60 -32.47
C ASP A 416 -2.46 -10.49 -33.22
N ASN A 417 -2.07 -10.08 -34.44
CA ASN A 417 -1.09 -10.78 -35.26
C ASN A 417 0.27 -10.80 -34.57
N GLU A 418 0.81 -9.66 -34.14
CA GLU A 418 2.12 -9.62 -33.45
C GLU A 418 2.15 -10.57 -32.25
N VAL A 419 1.13 -10.54 -31.38
CA VAL A 419 1.08 -11.44 -30.22
C VAL A 419 0.94 -12.91 -30.64
N ASN A 420 0.10 -13.21 -31.64
CA ASN A 420 -0.06 -14.57 -32.14
C ASN A 420 1.24 -15.13 -32.73
N GLU A 421 1.94 -14.34 -33.54
CA GLU A 421 3.20 -14.73 -34.17
C GLU A 421 4.32 -14.92 -33.14
N GLN A 422 4.43 -14.02 -32.17
CA GLN A 422 5.48 -14.06 -31.15
C GLN A 422 5.26 -15.14 -30.10
N LEU A 423 4.01 -15.53 -29.86
CA LEU A 423 3.63 -16.60 -28.92
C LEU A 423 3.27 -17.92 -29.62
N ASP A 424 3.65 -18.07 -30.89
CA ASP A 424 3.57 -19.33 -31.60
C ASP A 424 4.75 -20.24 -31.21
N LYS A 425 4.43 -21.44 -30.73
CA LYS A 425 5.41 -22.42 -30.29
C LYS A 425 6.13 -23.11 -31.46
N ASP A 426 5.53 -23.10 -32.64
CA ASP A 426 6.01 -23.83 -33.82
C ASP A 426 6.72 -22.90 -34.81
N ARG A 427 6.69 -21.58 -34.58
CA ARG A 427 7.32 -20.56 -35.43
C ARG A 427 8.75 -20.27 -35.00
N GLU A 428 9.69 -20.50 -35.93
CA GLU A 428 11.09 -20.13 -35.74
C GLU A 428 11.27 -18.63 -35.52
N GLY A 429 12.12 -18.28 -34.54
CA GLY A 429 12.39 -16.90 -34.14
C GLY A 429 11.30 -16.20 -33.30
N SER A 430 10.20 -16.88 -32.96
CA SER A 430 9.20 -16.34 -32.04
C SER A 430 9.76 -16.24 -30.61
N LEU A 431 9.25 -15.30 -29.81
CA LEU A 431 9.61 -15.19 -28.39
C LEU A 431 9.40 -16.52 -27.65
N TYR A 432 8.25 -17.19 -27.87
CA TYR A 432 7.95 -18.46 -27.21
C TYR A 432 8.99 -19.53 -27.57
N LYS A 433 9.29 -19.70 -28.87
CA LYS A 433 10.22 -20.73 -29.35
C LYS A 433 11.63 -20.48 -28.82
N LEU A 434 12.13 -19.25 -28.95
CA LEU A 434 13.45 -18.84 -28.46
C LEU A 434 13.56 -19.01 -26.93
N PHE A 435 12.53 -18.64 -26.18
CA PHE A 435 12.49 -18.83 -24.73
C PHE A 435 12.50 -20.32 -24.37
N ASN A 436 11.64 -21.12 -25.01
CA ASN A 436 11.53 -22.54 -24.74
C ASN A 436 12.85 -23.27 -25.05
N ASP A 437 13.42 -23.04 -26.22
CA ASP A 437 14.64 -23.72 -26.64
C ASP A 437 15.85 -23.35 -25.77
N LYS A 438 15.94 -22.10 -25.29
CA LYS A 438 17.02 -21.68 -24.39
C LYS A 438 16.83 -22.20 -22.96
N PHE A 439 15.64 -22.04 -22.36
CA PHE A 439 15.46 -22.22 -20.91
C PHE A 439 14.83 -23.55 -20.50
N GLN A 440 14.10 -24.24 -21.38
CA GLN A 440 13.55 -25.57 -21.06
C GLN A 440 14.65 -26.59 -20.74
N PRO A 441 15.77 -26.70 -21.51
CA PRO A 441 16.83 -27.64 -21.17
C PRO A 441 17.49 -27.31 -19.83
N LEU A 442 17.71 -26.01 -19.55
CA LEU A 442 18.31 -25.52 -18.30
C LEU A 442 17.42 -25.80 -17.08
N SER A 443 16.09 -25.82 -17.26
CA SER A 443 15.12 -26.16 -16.20
C SER A 443 15.05 -27.64 -15.84
N ARG A 444 15.61 -28.53 -16.68
CA ARG A 444 15.51 -30.01 -16.57
C ARG A 444 16.84 -30.71 -16.35
N GLY A 445 17.96 -29.98 -16.20
CA GLY A 445 19.27 -30.58 -15.90
C GLY A 445 19.19 -31.46 -14.65
N SER A 446 20.04 -32.48 -14.53
CA SER A 446 20.00 -33.45 -13.44
C SER A 446 21.02 -33.22 -12.33
N GLU A 447 21.96 -32.28 -12.45
CA GLU A 447 23.13 -32.21 -11.54
C GLU A 447 23.66 -30.80 -11.20
N ASN A 448 22.94 -29.71 -11.48
CA ASN A 448 23.51 -28.36 -11.30
C ASN A 448 22.68 -27.46 -10.36
N ASN A 449 23.33 -26.80 -9.40
CA ASN A 449 22.69 -25.89 -8.42
C ASN A 449 21.87 -24.76 -9.11
N THR A 450 22.14 -24.48 -10.39
CA THR A 450 21.40 -23.53 -11.23
C THR A 450 19.98 -23.95 -11.61
N ILE A 451 19.61 -25.23 -11.45
CA ILE A 451 18.33 -25.78 -11.91
C ILE A 451 17.15 -25.02 -11.32
N TYR A 452 17.17 -24.67 -10.04
CA TYR A 452 16.01 -24.08 -9.36
C TYR A 452 15.71 -22.66 -9.88
N LEU A 453 16.75 -21.83 -10.09
CA LEU A 453 16.58 -20.53 -10.75
C LEU A 453 15.91 -20.69 -12.12
N TYR A 454 16.46 -21.57 -12.97
CA TYR A 454 15.94 -21.76 -14.33
C TYR A 454 14.58 -22.45 -14.37
N LYS A 455 14.27 -23.34 -13.42
CA LYS A 455 12.98 -24.02 -13.29
C LYS A 455 11.87 -23.04 -12.94
N ASP A 456 12.09 -22.18 -11.94
CA ASP A 456 11.10 -21.18 -11.54
C ASP A 456 10.93 -20.12 -12.62
N PHE A 457 12.04 -19.62 -13.17
CA PHE A 457 12.05 -18.67 -14.27
C PHE A 457 11.28 -19.22 -15.49
N TYR A 458 11.60 -20.43 -15.93
CA TYR A 458 10.93 -21.09 -17.05
C TYR A 458 9.44 -21.26 -16.79
N SER A 459 9.07 -21.78 -15.61
CA SER A 459 7.68 -22.05 -15.26
C SER A 459 6.83 -20.78 -15.19
N LYS A 460 7.38 -19.70 -14.59
CA LYS A 460 6.71 -18.39 -14.48
C LYS A 460 6.36 -17.83 -15.85
N TYR A 461 7.34 -17.69 -16.73
CA TYR A 461 7.14 -17.04 -18.03
C TYR A 461 6.40 -17.92 -19.03
N LEU A 462 6.57 -19.24 -18.98
CA LEU A 462 5.76 -20.16 -19.77
C LEU A 462 4.27 -20.04 -19.42
N LYS A 463 3.95 -19.99 -18.12
CA LYS A 463 2.57 -19.79 -17.65
C LYS A 463 2.02 -18.44 -18.12
N ALA A 464 2.80 -17.36 -18.00
CA ALA A 464 2.39 -16.03 -18.44
C ALA A 464 2.11 -15.98 -19.95
N MET A 465 3.02 -16.52 -20.78
CA MET A 465 2.82 -16.59 -22.24
C MET A 465 1.58 -17.39 -22.63
N ASN A 466 1.35 -18.54 -21.98
CA ASN A 466 0.15 -19.35 -22.22
C ASN A 466 -1.14 -18.62 -21.81
N GLN A 467 -1.13 -17.89 -20.70
CA GLN A 467 -2.27 -17.07 -20.27
C GLN A 467 -2.56 -15.95 -21.27
N ILE A 468 -1.54 -15.22 -21.74
CA ILE A 468 -1.71 -14.15 -22.74
C ILE A 468 -2.26 -14.70 -24.06
N LYS A 469 -1.81 -15.89 -24.46
CA LYS A 469 -2.32 -16.56 -25.67
C LYS A 469 -3.82 -16.83 -25.63
N LEU A 470 -4.37 -17.10 -24.44
CA LEU A 470 -5.78 -17.45 -24.22
C LEU A 470 -6.69 -16.24 -23.95
N MET A 471 -6.16 -15.01 -23.92
CA MET A 471 -6.97 -13.80 -23.70
C MET A 471 -7.90 -13.50 -24.87
N SER A 472 -9.09 -12.96 -24.57
CA SER A 472 -10.03 -12.47 -25.59
C SER A 472 -9.39 -11.40 -26.47
N THR A 473 -9.78 -11.40 -27.75
CA THR A 473 -9.43 -10.38 -28.75
C THR A 473 -10.69 -9.76 -29.35
N ASP A 474 -11.82 -9.78 -28.63
CA ASP A 474 -13.12 -9.38 -29.17
C ASP A 474 -13.24 -7.86 -29.39
N THR A 475 -12.55 -7.07 -28.56
CA THR A 475 -12.55 -5.60 -28.61
C THR A 475 -11.15 -5.04 -28.84
N TYR A 476 -11.07 -3.76 -29.21
CA TYR A 476 -9.80 -3.05 -29.32
C TYR A 476 -9.05 -3.05 -27.98
N GLN A 477 -9.75 -2.71 -26.88
CA GLN A 477 -9.17 -2.68 -25.52
C GLN A 477 -8.62 -4.04 -25.09
N ASN A 478 -9.33 -5.13 -25.39
CA ASN A 478 -8.85 -6.48 -25.07
C ASN A 478 -7.56 -6.82 -25.82
N SER A 479 -7.49 -6.44 -27.11
CA SER A 479 -6.31 -6.68 -27.95
C SER A 479 -5.13 -5.82 -27.52
N PHE A 480 -5.39 -4.55 -27.16
CA PHE A 480 -4.38 -3.63 -26.64
C PHE A 480 -3.86 -4.07 -25.27
N LEU A 481 -4.74 -4.48 -24.34
CA LEU A 481 -4.36 -5.09 -23.06
C LEU A 481 -3.48 -6.33 -23.28
N ARG A 482 -3.91 -7.24 -24.15
CA ARG A 482 -3.17 -8.46 -24.48
C ARG A 482 -1.76 -8.14 -25.01
N TYR A 483 -1.66 -7.15 -25.89
CA TYR A 483 -0.38 -6.65 -26.40
C TYR A 483 0.48 -6.02 -25.29
N THR A 484 -0.09 -5.20 -24.41
CA THR A 484 0.61 -4.61 -23.26
C THR A 484 1.17 -5.69 -22.33
N LYS A 485 0.39 -6.73 -22.00
CA LYS A 485 0.87 -7.87 -21.20
C LYS A 485 2.01 -8.61 -21.89
N TYR A 486 1.92 -8.82 -23.20
CA TYR A 486 3.01 -9.39 -24.01
C TYR A 486 4.27 -8.55 -23.93
N GLN A 487 4.18 -7.22 -24.06
CA GLN A 487 5.33 -6.32 -23.98
C GLN A 487 5.99 -6.35 -22.60
N VAL A 488 5.21 -6.40 -21.52
CA VAL A 488 5.75 -6.56 -20.16
C VAL A 488 6.51 -7.89 -20.05
N VAL A 489 5.89 -9.02 -20.41
CA VAL A 489 6.55 -10.34 -20.34
C VAL A 489 7.81 -10.42 -21.19
N LYS A 490 7.78 -9.87 -22.41
CA LYS A 490 8.93 -9.81 -23.29
C LYS A 490 10.09 -9.07 -22.62
N LYS A 491 9.83 -7.87 -22.10
CA LYS A 491 10.85 -7.06 -21.41
C LYS A 491 11.36 -7.72 -20.14
N GLU A 492 10.48 -8.34 -19.36
CA GLU A 492 10.89 -9.09 -18.16
C GLU A 492 11.89 -10.21 -18.52
N ILE A 493 11.63 -10.96 -19.59
CA ILE A 493 12.54 -12.01 -20.09
C ILE A 493 13.86 -11.41 -20.58
N GLU A 494 13.81 -10.32 -21.36
CA GLU A 494 15.00 -9.65 -21.91
C GLU A 494 15.90 -9.08 -20.81
N VAL A 495 15.33 -8.37 -19.83
CA VAL A 495 16.05 -7.84 -18.66
C VAL A 495 16.63 -8.98 -17.84
N SER A 496 15.84 -10.03 -17.58
CA SER A 496 16.31 -11.19 -16.82
C SER A 496 17.50 -11.85 -17.48
N LYS A 497 17.45 -12.03 -18.82
CA LYS A 497 18.56 -12.58 -19.59
C LYS A 497 19.81 -11.72 -19.48
N LYS A 498 19.70 -10.39 -19.61
CA LYS A 498 20.85 -9.48 -19.47
C LYS A 498 21.51 -9.59 -18.09
N ILE A 499 20.72 -9.70 -17.03
CA ILE A 499 21.23 -9.84 -15.66
C ILE A 499 21.86 -11.21 -15.42
N MET A 500 21.24 -12.30 -15.90
CA MET A 500 21.83 -13.65 -15.85
C MET A 500 23.16 -13.71 -16.63
N ASP A 501 23.26 -13.00 -17.75
CA ASP A 501 24.46 -12.97 -18.60
C ASP A 501 25.46 -11.87 -18.16
N PHE A 502 25.21 -11.11 -17.08
CA PHE A 502 25.95 -9.89 -16.72
C PHE A 502 27.47 -10.04 -16.64
N TYR A 503 27.96 -11.01 -15.86
CA TYR A 503 29.41 -11.21 -15.70
C TYR A 503 30.10 -11.61 -17.00
N ASN A 504 29.40 -12.36 -17.86
CA ASN A 504 29.89 -12.69 -19.20
C ASN A 504 29.92 -11.45 -20.11
N LEU A 505 28.92 -10.56 -20.01
CA LEU A 505 28.84 -9.33 -20.80
C LEU A 505 29.96 -8.35 -20.46
N ILE A 506 30.33 -8.23 -19.18
CA ILE A 506 31.48 -7.40 -18.77
C ILE A 506 32.82 -8.11 -18.95
N GLY A 507 32.84 -9.43 -19.15
CA GLY A 507 34.06 -10.21 -19.36
C GLY A 507 34.86 -10.46 -18.08
N ASP A 508 34.18 -10.52 -16.94
CA ASP A 508 34.78 -10.79 -15.64
C ASP A 508 34.88 -12.30 -15.37
N ASP A 509 36.01 -12.73 -14.82
CA ASP A 509 36.15 -14.07 -14.24
C ASP A 509 35.88 -14.04 -12.73
N LEU A 510 34.72 -14.58 -12.34
CA LEU A 510 34.31 -14.73 -10.94
C LEU A 510 35.18 -15.69 -10.12
N ASN A 511 36.10 -16.41 -10.76
CA ASN A 511 37.09 -17.24 -10.08
C ASN A 511 38.41 -16.50 -9.85
N SER A 512 38.57 -15.28 -10.37
CA SER A 512 39.73 -14.45 -10.07
C SER A 512 39.72 -14.03 -8.59
N GLU A 513 40.87 -14.17 -7.93
CA GLU A 513 41.02 -13.84 -6.50
C GLU A 513 40.71 -12.37 -6.23
N GLU A 514 41.17 -11.45 -7.09
CA GLU A 514 40.92 -10.01 -6.94
C GLU A 514 39.41 -9.69 -6.92
N LEU A 515 38.64 -10.23 -7.88
CA LEU A 515 37.21 -9.95 -7.97
C LEU A 515 36.42 -10.66 -6.86
N ALA A 516 36.79 -11.91 -6.54
CA ALA A 516 36.17 -12.66 -5.45
C ALA A 516 36.34 -11.96 -4.09
N THR A 517 37.54 -11.43 -3.80
CA THR A 517 37.83 -10.66 -2.58
C THR A 517 37.13 -9.31 -2.58
N LEU A 518 37.10 -8.60 -3.71
CA LEU A 518 36.39 -7.32 -3.82
C LEU A 518 34.90 -7.48 -3.47
N LEU A 519 34.24 -8.46 -4.10
CA LEU A 519 32.80 -8.68 -3.95
C LEU A 519 32.45 -9.39 -2.62
N LYS A 520 33.39 -10.07 -1.97
CA LYS A 520 33.16 -11.04 -0.86
C LYS A 520 31.96 -11.97 -1.17
N LEU A 521 31.98 -12.59 -2.35
CA LEU A 521 30.92 -13.52 -2.78
C LEU A 521 30.80 -14.75 -1.89
N ASP A 522 31.90 -15.15 -1.25
CA ASP A 522 31.92 -16.24 -0.27
C ASP A 522 31.77 -15.67 1.15
N ASN A 523 30.58 -15.82 1.72
CA ASN A 523 30.30 -15.51 3.11
C ASN A 523 29.96 -16.77 3.92
N SER A 524 30.41 -17.94 3.43
CA SER A 524 30.10 -19.24 4.04
C SER A 524 30.78 -19.48 5.40
N ALA A 525 31.65 -18.56 5.84
CA ALA A 525 32.26 -18.58 7.17
C ALA A 525 31.23 -18.63 8.32
N LYS A 526 30.00 -18.12 8.10
CA LYS A 526 28.88 -18.29 9.02
C LYS A 526 28.52 -19.77 9.22
N TYR A 527 28.43 -20.54 8.15
CA TYR A 527 28.18 -21.98 8.24
C TYR A 527 29.37 -22.71 8.88
N ASP A 528 30.60 -22.26 8.66
CA ASP A 528 31.77 -22.80 9.38
C ASP A 528 31.73 -22.55 10.89
N LYS A 529 31.16 -21.42 11.32
CA LYS A 529 30.92 -21.15 12.74
C LYS A 529 29.84 -22.10 13.28
N LEU A 530 28.70 -22.22 12.59
CA LEU A 530 27.58 -23.08 13.00
C LEU A 530 27.96 -24.57 13.04
N ILE A 531 28.72 -25.06 12.05
CA ILE A 531 29.25 -26.42 12.04
C ILE A 531 30.18 -26.65 13.23
N ARG A 532 31.10 -25.71 13.50
CA ARG A 532 32.01 -25.81 14.65
C ARG A 532 31.27 -25.80 15.99
N GLU A 533 30.27 -24.95 16.14
CA GLU A 533 29.43 -24.89 17.35
C GLU A 533 28.63 -26.18 17.55
N ALA A 534 27.95 -26.66 16.51
CA ALA A 534 27.22 -27.93 16.56
C ALA A 534 28.15 -29.12 16.86
N THR A 535 29.34 -29.16 16.23
CA THR A 535 30.35 -30.21 16.50
C THR A 535 30.87 -30.15 17.93
N LYS A 536 31.12 -28.93 18.46
CA LYS A 536 31.56 -28.74 19.84
C LYS A 536 30.48 -29.18 20.83
N ASN A 537 29.23 -28.81 20.59
CA ASN A 537 28.11 -29.21 21.43
C ASN A 537 27.90 -30.73 21.39
N LYS A 538 27.96 -31.33 20.20
CA LYS A 538 27.92 -32.78 20.02
C LYS A 538 29.00 -33.49 20.85
N ALA A 539 30.26 -33.08 20.72
CA ALA A 539 31.36 -33.70 21.45
C ALA A 539 31.23 -33.55 22.98
N ARG A 540 30.74 -32.40 23.46
CA ARG A 540 30.45 -32.18 24.88
C ARG A 540 29.35 -33.13 25.38
N ASP A 541 28.28 -33.27 24.62
CA ASP A 541 27.10 -34.04 25.01
C ASP A 541 27.36 -35.56 24.87
N GLU A 542 28.18 -36.00 23.91
CA GLU A 542 28.72 -37.36 23.80
C GLU A 542 29.57 -37.76 25.01
N ALA A 543 30.48 -36.87 25.45
CA ALA A 543 31.31 -37.09 26.63
C ALA A 543 30.46 -37.21 27.91
N SER A 544 29.41 -36.40 28.00
CA SER A 544 28.48 -36.40 29.13
C SER A 544 27.64 -37.68 29.16
N LEU A 545 27.15 -38.15 28.00
CA LEU A 545 26.45 -39.44 27.86
C LEU A 545 27.35 -40.62 28.27
N ALA A 546 28.62 -40.61 27.85
CA ALA A 546 29.58 -41.64 28.24
C ALA A 546 29.79 -41.66 29.77
N LYS A 547 29.92 -40.49 30.40
CA LYS A 547 30.08 -40.36 31.86
C LYS A 547 28.85 -40.84 32.63
N GLN A 548 27.65 -40.50 32.14
CA GLN A 548 26.40 -41.02 32.70
C GLN A 548 26.34 -42.55 32.60
N LYS A 549 26.67 -43.13 31.44
CA LYS A 549 26.71 -44.60 31.26
C LYS A 549 27.73 -45.28 32.20
N GLU A 550 28.90 -44.67 32.40
CA GLU A 550 29.93 -45.17 33.32
C GLU A 550 29.41 -45.23 34.76
N LEU A 551 28.90 -44.12 35.29
CA LEU A 551 28.35 -44.04 36.66
C LEU A 551 27.21 -45.04 36.88
N LEU A 552 26.39 -45.26 35.86
CA LEU A 552 25.27 -46.19 35.89
C LEU A 552 25.71 -47.66 35.73
N GLY A 553 26.76 -47.92 34.96
CA GLY A 553 27.38 -49.24 34.85
C GLY A 553 28.07 -49.67 36.14
N GLU A 554 28.72 -48.74 36.84
CA GLU A 554 29.26 -48.94 38.19
C GLU A 554 28.16 -49.35 39.18
N PHE A 555 26.98 -48.72 39.11
CA PHE A 555 25.83 -49.14 39.92
C PHE A 555 25.43 -50.60 39.65
N VAL A 556 25.18 -50.94 38.39
CA VAL A 556 24.69 -52.28 38.01
C VAL A 556 25.72 -53.36 38.37
N THR A 557 27.02 -53.06 38.29
CA THR A 557 28.09 -54.00 38.59
C THR A 557 28.32 -54.18 40.10
N ASN A 558 28.16 -53.12 40.89
CA ASN A 558 28.39 -53.14 42.34
C ASN A 558 27.17 -53.58 43.15
N TYR A 559 25.98 -53.57 42.55
CA TYR A 559 24.75 -54.03 43.18
C TYR A 559 24.59 -55.55 43.06
N ASP A 560 25.18 -56.29 44.00
CA ASP A 560 24.96 -57.74 44.15
C ASP A 560 23.82 -58.01 45.14
N SER A 561 22.71 -58.57 44.66
CA SER A 561 21.53 -58.93 45.45
C SER A 561 21.47 -60.42 45.81
N GLU A 562 22.45 -61.24 45.42
CA GLU A 562 22.41 -62.67 45.72
C GLU A 562 22.90 -62.95 47.16
N ASN A 563 22.02 -63.55 47.97
CA ASN A 563 22.28 -64.02 49.35
C ASN A 563 22.52 -62.93 50.43
N LYS A 564 21.83 -61.79 50.37
CA LYS A 564 21.84 -60.77 51.44
C LYS A 564 20.52 -60.75 52.22
N THR A 565 20.58 -60.41 53.50
CA THR A 565 19.39 -60.07 54.29
C THR A 565 18.82 -58.72 53.83
N ALA A 566 17.53 -58.44 54.06
CA ALA A 566 16.93 -57.18 53.62
C ALA A 566 17.60 -55.92 54.20
N LYS A 567 18.21 -56.03 55.39
CA LYS A 567 19.04 -55.00 56.01
C LYS A 567 20.34 -54.76 55.22
N GLU A 568 21.07 -55.82 54.89
CA GLU A 568 22.28 -55.76 54.07
C GLU A 568 21.99 -55.27 52.64
N GLU A 569 20.83 -55.58 52.08
CA GLU A 569 20.39 -55.05 50.77
C GLU A 569 20.16 -53.53 50.81
N ILE A 570 19.57 -53.01 51.89
CA ILE A 570 19.33 -51.57 52.07
C ILE A 570 20.61 -50.80 52.36
N GLU A 571 21.49 -51.36 53.20
CA GLU A 571 22.80 -50.77 53.47
C GLU A 571 23.61 -50.72 52.17
N ASN A 572 23.65 -51.83 51.41
CA ASN A 572 24.31 -51.88 50.11
C ASN A 572 23.69 -50.92 49.10
N ALA A 573 22.35 -50.82 49.03
CA ALA A 573 21.67 -49.85 48.16
C ALA A 573 21.97 -48.40 48.58
N ASN A 574 21.98 -48.09 49.87
CA ASN A 574 22.35 -46.74 50.33
C ASN A 574 23.82 -46.41 50.05
N GLU A 575 24.75 -47.34 50.28
CA GLU A 575 26.19 -47.12 50.06
C GLU A 575 26.53 -46.96 48.57
N THR A 576 25.88 -47.74 47.70
CA THR A 576 26.16 -47.73 46.25
C THR A 576 25.34 -46.68 45.48
N MET A 577 24.08 -46.42 45.86
CA MET A 577 23.16 -45.59 45.05
C MET A 577 23.13 -44.12 45.46
N MET A 578 23.21 -43.83 46.75
CA MET A 578 23.14 -42.43 47.22
C MET A 578 24.27 -41.56 46.67
N PRO A 579 25.53 -42.03 46.57
CA PRO A 579 26.58 -41.24 45.91
C PRO A 579 26.25 -40.90 44.46
N ILE A 580 25.72 -41.88 43.71
CA ILE A 580 25.38 -41.74 42.29
C ILE A 580 24.20 -40.78 42.10
N ILE A 581 23.15 -40.91 42.91
CA ILE A 581 21.99 -39.99 42.89
C ILE A 581 22.42 -38.56 43.21
N ASN A 582 23.26 -38.38 44.24
CA ASN A 582 23.77 -37.06 44.59
C ASN A 582 24.66 -36.49 43.47
N GLU A 583 25.50 -37.30 42.82
CA GLU A 583 26.32 -36.85 41.70
C GLU A 583 25.46 -36.42 40.50
N PHE A 584 24.43 -37.19 40.14
CA PHE A 584 23.45 -36.80 39.11
C PHE A 584 22.74 -35.50 39.46
N LEU A 585 22.23 -35.37 40.70
CA LEU A 585 21.57 -34.15 41.17
C LEU A 585 22.51 -32.94 41.15
N THR A 586 23.78 -33.10 41.53
CA THR A 586 24.78 -32.02 41.47
C THR A 586 25.04 -31.62 40.02
N LYS A 587 25.26 -32.58 39.11
CA LYS A 587 25.50 -32.28 37.69
C LYS A 587 24.29 -31.67 36.97
N LEU A 588 23.09 -31.92 37.46
CA LEU A 588 21.84 -31.30 36.96
C LEU A 588 21.57 -29.92 37.56
N ASN A 589 21.97 -29.68 38.82
CA ASN A 589 21.64 -28.46 39.56
C ASN A 589 22.80 -27.43 39.67
N ASP A 590 24.02 -27.75 39.21
CA ASP A 590 25.15 -26.83 39.32
C ASP A 590 25.10 -25.69 38.27
N ALA A 591 24.66 -24.53 38.77
CA ALA A 591 24.62 -23.17 38.18
C ALA A 591 23.25 -22.75 37.63
N SER A 592 22.57 -21.85 38.34
CA SER A 592 21.58 -20.96 37.73
C SER A 592 22.28 -19.79 37.04
N ASP A 593 21.81 -19.39 35.85
CA ASP A 593 22.23 -18.14 35.24
C ASP A 593 21.74 -16.93 36.07
N GLU A 594 22.19 -15.74 35.68
CA GLU A 594 21.86 -14.46 36.34
C GLU A 594 20.35 -14.15 36.36
N ASN A 595 19.55 -14.88 35.56
CA ASN A 595 18.10 -14.79 35.46
C ASN A 595 17.35 -15.90 36.21
N GLY A 596 18.06 -16.81 36.88
CA GLY A 596 17.49 -17.91 37.65
C GLY A 596 17.19 -19.19 36.86
N ASN A 597 17.68 -19.33 35.61
CA ASN A 597 17.50 -20.54 34.82
C ASN A 597 18.58 -21.57 35.16
N ILE A 598 18.20 -22.82 35.42
CA ILE A 598 19.13 -23.92 35.76
C ILE A 598 19.95 -24.30 34.51
N ILE A 599 21.28 -24.09 34.55
CA ILE A 599 22.28 -24.54 33.57
C ILE A 599 23.28 -25.48 34.29
N GLY A 600 22.79 -26.62 34.77
CA GLY A 600 23.65 -27.73 35.18
C GLY A 600 24.53 -28.20 34.02
N GLU A 601 25.73 -28.73 34.30
CA GLU A 601 26.61 -29.39 33.30
C GLU A 601 25.84 -30.42 32.46
N TRP A 602 24.79 -31.03 33.02
CA TRP A 602 23.90 -31.94 32.30
C TRP A 602 22.49 -31.39 32.06
N GLY A 603 22.10 -30.28 32.70
CA GLY A 603 20.76 -29.70 32.58
C GLY A 603 20.42 -29.28 31.15
N HIS A 604 21.38 -28.71 30.41
CA HIS A 604 21.16 -28.29 29.03
C HIS A 604 20.81 -29.46 28.09
N MET A 605 21.18 -30.69 28.45
CA MET A 605 20.91 -31.87 27.61
C MET A 605 19.48 -32.39 27.76
N TYR A 606 18.81 -32.08 28.86
CA TYR A 606 17.42 -32.46 29.11
C TYR A 606 16.44 -31.33 28.80
N GLY A 607 16.95 -30.10 28.65
CA GLY A 607 16.16 -28.91 28.38
C GLY A 607 15.07 -28.73 29.45
N GLU A 608 13.83 -28.60 28.99
CA GLU A 608 12.66 -28.42 29.85
C GLU A 608 12.35 -29.65 30.74
N LYS A 609 12.87 -30.84 30.39
CA LYS A 609 12.65 -32.09 31.15
C LYS A 609 13.55 -32.21 32.39
N THR A 610 14.49 -31.29 32.60
CA THR A 610 15.44 -31.29 33.73
C THR A 610 14.74 -31.35 35.08
N SER A 611 13.64 -30.60 35.24
CA SER A 611 12.87 -30.52 36.49
C SER A 611 12.27 -31.86 36.91
N ILE A 612 11.74 -32.62 35.95
CA ILE A 612 11.16 -33.96 36.16
C ILE A 612 12.26 -34.93 36.58
N VAL A 613 13.40 -34.91 35.89
CA VAL A 613 14.56 -35.77 36.18
C VAL A 613 15.06 -35.51 37.61
N VAL A 614 15.16 -34.23 38.01
CA VAL A 614 15.55 -33.81 39.35
C VAL A 614 14.52 -34.25 40.41
N GLU A 615 13.22 -34.07 40.15
CA GLU A 615 12.15 -34.49 41.05
C GLU A 615 12.17 -36.01 41.29
N LEU A 616 12.31 -36.79 40.22
CA LEU A 616 12.38 -38.24 40.29
C LEU A 616 13.60 -38.73 41.08
N LEU A 617 14.78 -38.14 40.85
CA LEU A 617 16.00 -38.45 41.60
C LEU A 617 15.86 -38.07 43.08
N ASN A 618 15.20 -36.95 43.41
CA ASN A 618 14.92 -36.56 44.79
C ASN A 618 13.90 -37.48 45.48
N ASN A 619 12.91 -37.98 44.75
CA ASN A 619 11.96 -38.97 45.27
C ASN A 619 12.67 -40.29 45.59
N LEU A 620 13.57 -40.76 44.71
CA LEU A 620 14.38 -41.94 44.96
C LEU A 620 15.32 -41.75 46.16
N LYS A 621 15.96 -40.58 46.24
CA LYS A 621 16.78 -40.19 47.39
C LYS A 621 16.00 -40.29 48.70
N THR A 622 14.80 -39.72 48.74
CA THR A 622 13.93 -39.72 49.91
C THR A 622 13.51 -41.14 50.30
N LEU A 623 13.21 -41.99 49.31
CA LEU A 623 12.87 -43.41 49.54
C LEU A 623 14.03 -44.18 50.18
N LEU A 624 15.26 -43.99 49.69
CA LEU A 624 16.47 -44.62 50.24
C LEU A 624 16.81 -44.11 51.65
N GLU A 625 16.66 -42.80 51.90
CA GLU A 625 16.85 -42.21 53.22
C GLU A 625 15.80 -42.73 54.23
N THR A 626 14.55 -42.89 53.79
CA THR A 626 13.47 -43.45 54.61
C THR A 626 13.72 -44.93 54.92
N SER A 627 14.19 -45.71 53.95
CA SER A 627 14.50 -47.14 54.13
C SER A 627 15.68 -47.36 55.08
N LYS A 628 16.70 -46.49 55.01
CA LYS A 628 17.82 -46.47 55.96
C LYS A 628 17.35 -46.19 57.38
N THR A 629 16.52 -45.16 57.54
CA THR A 629 15.97 -44.79 58.86
C THR A 629 15.14 -45.92 59.47
N LEU A 630 14.37 -46.65 58.64
CA LEU A 630 13.62 -47.83 59.06
C LEU A 630 14.54 -48.97 59.49
N SER A 631 15.61 -49.23 58.72
CA SER A 631 16.65 -50.23 59.02
C SER A 631 17.40 -49.97 60.33
N ASP A 632 17.69 -48.71 60.62
CA ASP A 632 18.43 -48.30 61.83
C ASP A 632 17.55 -48.32 63.11
N SER A 633 16.23 -48.37 62.97
CA SER A 633 15.26 -48.13 64.07
C SER A 633 14.75 -49.38 64.80
N LYS A 634 15.03 -50.60 64.32
CA LYS A 634 14.54 -51.86 64.93
C LYS A 634 15.63 -52.94 64.92
N ASP A 635 15.96 -53.46 66.11
CA ASP A 635 16.78 -54.67 66.31
C ASP A 635 15.87 -55.91 66.24
N GLU A 636 15.62 -56.49 65.07
CA GLU A 636 15.25 -57.91 64.89
C GLU A 636 15.12 -58.26 63.38
N ASP A 637 15.93 -59.24 62.92
CA ASP A 637 15.98 -59.74 61.54
C ASP A 637 14.72 -60.54 61.09
N ASP A 638 13.71 -60.68 61.96
CA ASP A 638 12.54 -61.57 61.76
C ASP A 638 11.19 -60.85 61.50
N ASP A 639 11.14 -59.52 61.39
CA ASP A 639 9.91 -58.77 61.08
C ASP A 639 9.58 -58.85 59.57
N ALA A 640 8.86 -59.90 59.17
CA ALA A 640 8.51 -60.20 57.77
C ALA A 640 7.81 -59.05 57.03
N GLU A 641 7.10 -58.16 57.73
CA GLU A 641 6.47 -56.98 57.13
C GLU A 641 7.50 -55.89 56.79
N LEU A 642 8.54 -55.75 57.62
CA LEU A 642 9.67 -54.86 57.37
C LEU A 642 10.48 -55.36 56.17
N VAL A 643 10.86 -56.64 56.19
CA VAL A 643 11.58 -57.32 55.09
C VAL A 643 10.84 -57.18 53.75
N ALA A 644 9.52 -57.34 53.75
CA ALA A 644 8.70 -57.16 52.55
C ALA A 644 8.70 -55.70 52.04
N LYS A 645 8.59 -54.71 52.93
CA LYS A 645 8.69 -53.28 52.56
C LYS A 645 10.07 -52.91 52.05
N MET A 646 11.11 -53.50 52.64
CA MET A 646 12.51 -53.28 52.26
C MET A 646 12.79 -53.84 50.85
N HIS A 647 12.37 -55.07 50.55
CA HIS A 647 12.45 -55.64 49.20
C HIS A 647 11.57 -54.89 48.20
N GLU A 648 10.41 -54.36 48.61
CA GLU A 648 9.56 -53.52 47.75
C GLU A 648 10.28 -52.22 47.34
N ILE A 649 10.95 -51.54 48.29
CA ILE A 649 11.73 -50.32 48.01
C ILE A 649 12.90 -50.61 47.07
N VAL A 650 13.62 -51.71 47.30
CA VAL A 650 14.72 -52.16 46.43
C VAL A 650 14.23 -52.50 45.02
N SER A 651 13.11 -53.21 44.91
CA SER A 651 12.49 -53.55 43.63
C SER A 651 12.00 -52.31 42.87
N GLN A 652 11.38 -51.35 43.57
CA GLN A 652 10.98 -50.06 43.00
C GLN A 652 12.18 -49.26 42.52
N THR A 653 13.27 -49.28 43.28
CA THR A 653 14.55 -48.63 42.96
C THR A 653 15.21 -49.23 41.71
N ASN A 654 15.27 -50.57 41.62
CA ASN A 654 15.78 -51.27 40.44
C ASN A 654 14.89 -51.10 39.20
N LYS A 655 13.57 -51.09 39.39
CA LYS A 655 12.60 -50.80 38.31
C LYS A 655 12.75 -49.36 37.82
N PHE A 656 12.92 -48.40 38.73
CA PHE A 656 13.17 -47.00 38.41
C PHE A 656 14.43 -46.86 37.56
N ILE A 657 15.56 -47.44 37.97
CA ILE A 657 16.83 -47.38 37.21
C ILE A 657 16.71 -48.00 35.82
N LYS A 658 16.10 -49.19 35.70
CA LYS A 658 15.87 -49.84 34.40
C LYS A 658 14.95 -49.02 33.48
N THR A 659 13.97 -48.32 34.06
CA THR A 659 13.02 -47.47 33.30
C THR A 659 13.64 -46.11 32.95
N PHE A 660 14.48 -45.55 33.82
CA PHE A 660 15.07 -44.21 33.70
C PHE A 660 16.29 -44.18 32.75
N ILE A 661 17.03 -45.29 32.66
CA ILE A 661 18.29 -45.40 31.87
C ILE A 661 18.08 -46.19 30.57
N GLY A 662 17.12 -47.12 30.57
CA GLY A 662 16.94 -48.12 29.52
C GLY A 662 17.76 -49.39 29.78
N LYS A 663 17.62 -50.41 28.92
CA LYS A 663 18.51 -51.58 28.93
C LYS A 663 19.90 -51.14 28.47
N LEU A 664 20.93 -51.45 29.27
CA LEU A 664 22.34 -51.12 28.98
C LEU A 664 22.95 -51.99 27.86
N ASP A 665 22.27 -53.06 27.45
CA ASP A 665 22.71 -53.95 26.35
C ASP A 665 21.84 -53.75 25.11
N ASP A 666 22.49 -53.67 23.95
CA ASP A 666 21.93 -53.58 22.59
C ASP A 666 21.20 -54.88 22.13
N GLY A 667 20.65 -55.66 23.07
CA GLY A 667 19.97 -56.94 22.82
C GLY A 667 18.46 -56.79 22.74
N GLU A 668 17.88 -57.41 21.69
CA GLU A 668 16.47 -57.42 21.26
C GLU A 668 15.41 -57.06 22.32
N ASP A 669 14.48 -56.20 21.90
CA ASP A 669 13.26 -55.81 22.61
C ASP A 669 12.44 -57.03 23.05
N GLU A 670 12.62 -57.48 24.29
CA GLU A 670 11.52 -58.14 24.98
C GLU A 670 10.41 -57.11 25.18
N GLU A 671 9.32 -57.25 24.42
CA GLU A 671 8.04 -56.62 24.71
C GLU A 671 7.73 -56.81 26.21
N VAL A 672 7.83 -55.72 26.98
CA VAL A 672 7.26 -55.68 28.33
C VAL A 672 5.74 -55.72 28.13
N SER A 673 5.18 -56.92 28.17
CA SER A 673 3.86 -57.25 27.64
C SER A 673 2.66 -56.73 28.44
N ASP A 674 2.83 -55.78 29.37
CA ASP A 674 1.72 -55.14 30.10
C ASP A 674 2.04 -53.65 30.39
N LYS A 675 1.94 -52.78 29.36
CA LYS A 675 1.97 -51.32 29.57
C LYS A 675 0.76 -50.87 30.41
N THR A 676 1.02 -50.10 31.47
CA THR A 676 -0.02 -49.47 32.31
C THR A 676 -0.90 -48.52 31.50
N ILE A 677 -2.06 -48.16 32.03
CA ILE A 677 -3.01 -47.29 31.32
C ILE A 677 -2.42 -45.89 31.11
N ILE A 678 -1.73 -45.33 32.11
CA ILE A 678 -1.04 -44.04 31.97
C ILE A 678 0.10 -44.10 30.96
N ASN A 679 0.87 -45.20 30.89
CA ASN A 679 1.91 -45.37 29.88
C ASN A 679 1.34 -45.28 28.45
N LYS A 680 0.23 -45.99 28.20
CA LYS A 680 -0.49 -45.92 26.92
C LYS A 680 -0.99 -44.50 26.62
N PHE A 681 -1.47 -43.79 27.63
CA PHE A 681 -1.87 -42.39 27.49
C PHE A 681 -0.69 -41.47 27.11
N ASN A 682 0.45 -41.62 27.78
CA ASN A 682 1.68 -40.88 27.51
C ASN A 682 2.26 -41.17 26.11
N ASP A 683 2.17 -42.42 25.63
CA ASP A 683 2.55 -42.78 24.25
C ASP A 683 1.73 -41.99 23.22
N TYR A 684 0.42 -41.82 23.46
CA TYR A 684 -0.46 -41.09 22.56
C TYR A 684 -0.26 -39.57 22.60
N LEU A 685 -0.01 -39.01 23.78
CA LEU A 685 0.36 -37.61 23.91
C LEU A 685 1.64 -37.31 23.11
N ARG A 686 2.65 -38.19 23.18
CA ARG A 686 3.89 -38.03 22.40
C ARG A 686 3.65 -38.12 20.89
N SER A 687 2.82 -39.06 20.43
CA SER A 687 2.52 -39.17 19.00
C SER A 687 1.80 -37.94 18.44
N ASP A 688 1.07 -37.22 19.30
CA ASP A 688 0.39 -35.97 18.97
C ASP A 688 1.21 -34.72 19.35
N TYR A 689 2.50 -34.87 19.66
CA TYR A 689 3.44 -33.79 20.02
C TYR A 689 3.06 -32.96 21.26
N TYR A 690 2.33 -33.55 22.22
CA TYR A 690 2.08 -32.95 23.52
C TYR A 690 3.23 -33.22 24.49
N ASP A 691 3.55 -32.22 25.31
CA ASP A 691 4.53 -32.37 26.39
C ASP A 691 4.02 -33.29 27.50
N LEU A 692 4.93 -34.12 28.02
CA LEU A 692 4.66 -35.05 29.13
C LEU A 692 4.97 -34.42 30.50
N SER A 693 4.90 -33.09 30.58
CA SER A 693 5.26 -32.30 31.76
C SER A 693 4.63 -30.92 31.76
N GLY A 694 4.65 -30.24 32.92
CA GLY A 694 4.10 -28.88 33.04
C GLY A 694 2.60 -28.82 33.35
N GLU A 695 2.06 -27.60 33.39
CA GLU A 695 0.66 -27.36 33.79
C GLU A 695 -0.35 -28.04 32.87
N ASP A 696 -0.13 -28.00 31.55
CA ASP A 696 -1.01 -28.63 30.57
C ASP A 696 -1.05 -30.15 30.74
N TYR A 697 0.11 -30.80 30.91
CA TYR A 697 0.18 -32.23 31.20
C TYR A 697 -0.52 -32.60 32.53
N ASN A 698 -0.35 -31.78 33.57
CA ASN A 698 -1.02 -31.98 34.86
C ASN A 698 -2.55 -31.88 34.74
N VAL A 699 -3.05 -30.96 33.91
CA VAL A 699 -4.49 -30.87 33.59
C VAL A 699 -4.97 -32.12 32.85
N GLN A 700 -4.18 -32.62 31.90
CA GLN A 700 -4.52 -33.80 31.09
C GLN A 700 -4.50 -35.10 31.89
N THR A 701 -3.60 -35.25 32.87
CA THR A 701 -3.44 -36.47 33.68
C THR A 701 -4.21 -36.48 34.99
N LYS A 702 -4.85 -35.36 35.35
CA LYS A 702 -5.57 -35.16 36.61
C LYS A 702 -6.53 -36.31 36.98
N ILE A 703 -7.29 -36.82 36.00
CA ILE A 703 -8.28 -37.88 36.27
C ILE A 703 -7.63 -39.18 36.75
N PHE A 704 -6.42 -39.51 36.27
CA PHE A 704 -5.69 -40.67 36.76
C PHE A 704 -5.21 -40.47 38.19
N LEU A 705 -4.69 -39.28 38.50
CA LEU A 705 -4.22 -38.93 39.84
C LEU A 705 -5.35 -38.94 40.87
N ASP A 706 -6.50 -38.39 40.50
CA ASP A 706 -7.70 -38.36 41.34
C ASP A 706 -8.23 -39.78 41.62
N VAL A 707 -8.22 -40.67 40.63
CA VAL A 707 -8.59 -42.08 40.79
C VAL A 707 -7.58 -42.85 41.66
N ILE A 708 -6.28 -42.67 41.43
CA ILE A 708 -5.23 -43.30 42.26
C ILE A 708 -5.36 -42.85 43.72
N LYS A 709 -5.62 -41.55 43.95
CA LYS A 709 -5.84 -41.01 45.30
C LYS A 709 -7.06 -41.65 45.97
N MET A 710 -8.18 -41.76 45.24
CA MET A 710 -9.38 -42.46 45.73
C MET A 710 -9.08 -43.91 46.15
N LEU A 711 -8.32 -44.65 45.34
CA LEU A 711 -7.95 -46.05 45.64
C LEU A 711 -6.96 -46.16 46.81
N ASN A 712 -6.02 -45.21 46.93
CA ASN A 712 -5.10 -45.15 48.06
C ASN A 712 -5.83 -44.92 49.39
N ASP A 713 -6.89 -44.12 49.42
CA ASP A 713 -7.70 -43.94 50.63
C ASP A 713 -8.34 -45.26 51.11
N VAL A 714 -8.70 -46.16 50.18
CA VAL A 714 -9.19 -47.51 50.53
C VAL A 714 -8.05 -48.42 50.98
N LYS A 715 -6.87 -48.29 50.38
CA LYS A 715 -5.65 -49.02 50.79
C LYS A 715 -5.24 -48.73 52.23
N GLN A 716 -5.56 -47.55 52.78
CA GLN A 716 -5.22 -47.15 54.16
C GLN A 716 -6.16 -47.71 55.23
N LEU A 717 -7.25 -48.38 54.86
CA LEU A 717 -8.15 -49.00 55.83
C LEU A 717 -7.46 -50.17 56.54
N THR A 718 -7.76 -50.35 57.82
CA THR A 718 -7.24 -51.46 58.62
C THR A 718 -8.36 -52.14 59.40
N ILE A 719 -8.14 -53.37 59.86
CA ILE A 719 -9.09 -54.12 60.71
C ILE A 719 -9.35 -53.39 62.05
N GLN A 720 -8.46 -52.47 62.45
CA GLN A 720 -8.61 -51.64 63.65
C GLN A 720 -9.53 -50.43 63.44
N THR A 721 -9.91 -50.13 62.19
CA THR A 721 -10.82 -49.01 61.86
C THR A 721 -12.24 -49.38 62.26
N GLU A 722 -13.00 -48.46 62.89
CA GLU A 722 -14.37 -48.75 63.27
C GLU A 722 -15.23 -49.10 62.04
N LYS A 723 -16.05 -50.16 62.14
CA LYS A 723 -16.89 -50.66 61.04
C LYS A 723 -17.77 -49.57 60.42
N ALA A 724 -18.28 -48.65 61.22
CA ALA A 724 -19.07 -47.51 60.76
C ALA A 724 -18.26 -46.55 59.87
N ASP A 725 -17.00 -46.31 60.22
CA ASP A 725 -16.09 -45.47 59.45
C ASP A 725 -15.60 -46.16 58.17
N ILE A 726 -15.35 -47.47 58.21
CA ILE A 726 -15.06 -48.28 57.01
C ILE A 726 -16.22 -48.16 56.01
N LEU A 727 -17.45 -48.37 56.47
CA LEU A 727 -18.65 -48.27 55.63
C LEU A 727 -18.82 -46.85 55.06
N LYS A 728 -18.51 -45.81 55.85
CA LYS A 728 -18.54 -44.42 55.40
C LYS A 728 -17.51 -44.15 54.30
N VAL A 729 -16.27 -44.62 54.47
CA VAL A 729 -15.21 -44.49 53.47
C VAL A 729 -15.59 -45.25 52.20
N LEU A 730 -15.97 -46.52 52.29
CA LEU A 730 -16.32 -47.32 51.12
C LEU A 730 -17.53 -46.75 50.36
N ASN A 731 -18.57 -46.27 51.05
CA ASN A 731 -19.71 -45.62 50.38
C ASN A 731 -19.27 -44.35 49.64
N ASN A 732 -18.45 -43.50 50.28
CA ASN A 732 -17.91 -42.30 49.64
C ASN A 732 -17.07 -42.64 48.40
N LYS A 733 -16.20 -43.65 48.48
CA LYS A 733 -15.32 -44.06 47.36
C LYS A 733 -16.09 -44.75 46.24
N LYS A 734 -17.16 -45.48 46.55
CA LYS A 734 -18.10 -46.00 45.55
C LYS A 734 -18.75 -44.86 44.75
N ASP A 735 -19.23 -43.82 45.44
CA ASP A 735 -19.87 -42.67 44.80
C ASP A 735 -18.85 -41.86 43.96
N LEU A 736 -17.62 -41.68 44.46
CA LEU A 736 -16.53 -41.04 43.69
C LEU A 736 -16.14 -41.85 42.45
N ALA A 737 -16.10 -43.18 42.53
CA ALA A 737 -15.81 -44.02 41.37
C ALA A 737 -16.86 -43.86 40.26
N GLN A 738 -18.14 -43.67 40.63
CA GLN A 738 -19.21 -43.33 39.70
C GLN A 738 -18.99 -41.95 39.06
N ILE A 739 -18.68 -40.92 39.88
CA ILE A 739 -18.41 -39.56 39.38
C ILE A 739 -17.27 -39.56 38.38
N TYR A 740 -16.14 -40.21 38.69
CA TYR A 740 -15.00 -40.28 37.76
C TYR A 740 -15.31 -41.06 36.49
N SER A 741 -16.15 -42.11 36.57
CA SER A 741 -16.60 -42.85 35.38
C SER A 741 -17.48 -41.98 34.48
N GLU A 742 -18.32 -41.10 35.05
CA GLU A 742 -19.15 -40.15 34.29
C GLU A 742 -18.31 -39.00 33.71
N GLU A 743 -17.31 -38.51 34.43
CA GLU A 743 -16.37 -37.50 33.94
C GLU A 743 -15.55 -38.02 32.75
N LEU A 744 -15.08 -39.28 32.80
CA LEU A 744 -14.40 -39.93 31.67
C LEU A 744 -15.27 -40.02 30.43
N GLY A 745 -16.57 -40.31 30.58
CA GLY A 745 -17.51 -40.38 29.46
C GLY A 745 -17.67 -39.06 28.70
N ASN A 746 -17.39 -37.93 29.36
CA ASN A 746 -17.54 -36.59 28.81
C ASN A 746 -16.19 -35.87 28.58
N ILE A 747 -15.05 -36.55 28.73
CA ILE A 747 -13.73 -35.92 28.78
C ILE A 747 -13.29 -35.25 27.47
N PHE A 748 -13.92 -35.65 26.35
CA PHE A 748 -13.70 -35.08 25.02
C PHE A 748 -14.70 -33.95 24.65
N GLU A 749 -15.60 -33.55 25.54
CA GLU A 749 -16.52 -32.43 25.29
C GLU A 749 -15.80 -31.07 25.33
N SER A 750 -16.31 -30.09 24.60
CA SER A 750 -15.69 -28.75 24.53
C SER A 750 -15.51 -28.12 25.92
N GLY A 751 -14.30 -27.63 26.21
CA GLY A 751 -13.93 -27.07 27.51
C GLY A 751 -13.52 -28.09 28.57
N LYS A 752 -13.39 -29.38 28.20
CA LYS A 752 -12.83 -30.45 29.04
C LYS A 752 -11.38 -30.78 28.66
N PRO A 753 -10.60 -31.40 29.56
CA PRO A 753 -9.15 -31.56 29.39
C PRO A 753 -8.69 -32.19 28.07
N TRP A 754 -9.48 -33.09 27.46
CA TRP A 754 -9.09 -33.81 26.24
C TRP A 754 -9.85 -33.32 24.98
N SER A 755 -10.52 -32.17 25.03
CA SER A 755 -11.38 -31.70 23.94
C SER A 755 -10.66 -31.46 22.59
N GLY A 756 -9.35 -31.22 22.62
CA GLY A 756 -8.51 -30.98 21.44
C GLY A 756 -7.69 -32.19 20.98
N MET A 757 -7.79 -33.33 21.65
CA MET A 757 -6.97 -34.51 21.35
C MET A 757 -7.60 -35.43 20.29
N SER A 758 -6.77 -36.18 19.57
CA SER A 758 -7.24 -37.17 18.60
C SER A 758 -7.90 -38.37 19.29
N ARG A 759 -9.20 -38.57 19.06
CA ARG A 759 -10.01 -39.59 19.78
C ARG A 759 -9.54 -41.04 19.56
N GLY A 760 -8.92 -41.35 18.43
CA GLY A 760 -8.68 -42.72 17.96
C GLY A 760 -8.07 -43.63 19.04
N SER A 761 -6.80 -43.45 19.33
CA SER A 761 -6.08 -44.36 20.24
C SER A 761 -6.39 -44.11 21.73
N LEU A 762 -6.87 -42.90 22.06
CA LEU A 762 -7.27 -42.49 23.41
C LEU A 762 -8.59 -43.13 23.89
N ASP A 763 -9.50 -43.55 22.98
CA ASP A 763 -10.72 -44.29 23.36
C ASP A 763 -10.42 -45.59 24.13
N THR A 764 -9.28 -46.22 23.83
CA THR A 764 -8.83 -47.43 24.54
C THR A 764 -8.45 -47.12 25.99
N VAL A 765 -7.87 -45.94 26.23
CA VAL A 765 -7.51 -45.46 27.58
C VAL A 765 -8.77 -45.15 28.38
N VAL A 766 -9.71 -44.40 27.79
CA VAL A 766 -11.02 -44.08 28.40
C VAL A 766 -11.77 -45.37 28.77
N THR A 767 -11.84 -46.32 27.84
CA THR A 767 -12.53 -47.59 28.05
C THR A 767 -11.87 -48.41 29.15
N SER A 768 -10.54 -48.49 29.17
CA SER A 768 -9.81 -49.28 30.18
C SER A 768 -9.97 -48.69 31.58
N LEU A 769 -9.84 -47.38 31.73
CA LEU A 769 -10.00 -46.71 33.03
C LEU A 769 -11.46 -46.74 33.50
N GLY A 770 -12.43 -46.55 32.57
CA GLY A 770 -13.86 -46.67 32.88
C GLY A 770 -14.26 -48.07 33.33
N ASN A 771 -13.72 -49.13 32.69
CA ASN A 771 -13.95 -50.51 33.12
C ASN A 771 -13.41 -50.76 34.54
N ILE A 772 -12.20 -50.27 34.83
CA ILE A 772 -11.59 -50.36 36.16
C ILE A 772 -12.46 -49.69 37.23
N LEU A 773 -12.97 -48.49 36.96
CA LEU A 773 -13.82 -47.76 37.91
C LEU A 773 -15.13 -48.48 38.18
N ASN A 774 -15.73 -49.07 37.14
CA ASN A 774 -16.94 -49.87 37.28
C ASN A 774 -16.70 -51.18 38.06
N GLU A 775 -15.56 -51.85 37.81
CA GLU A 775 -15.18 -53.06 38.54
C GLU A 775 -14.92 -52.76 40.02
N PHE A 776 -14.22 -51.67 40.32
CA PHE A 776 -14.00 -51.16 41.67
C PHE A 776 -15.32 -50.84 42.38
N LYS A 777 -16.23 -50.14 41.70
CA LYS A 777 -17.56 -49.82 42.22
C LYS A 777 -18.35 -51.07 42.58
N SER A 778 -18.47 -52.04 41.66
CA SER A 778 -19.19 -53.29 41.90
C SER A 778 -18.57 -54.13 43.02
N LYS A 779 -17.23 -54.17 43.11
CA LYS A 779 -16.54 -54.86 44.21
C LYS A 779 -16.80 -54.17 45.55
N THR A 780 -16.79 -52.84 45.56
CA THR A 780 -17.06 -52.03 46.74
C THR A 780 -18.51 -52.19 47.21
N GLU A 781 -19.49 -52.20 46.29
CA GLU A 781 -20.90 -52.47 46.57
C GLU A 781 -21.09 -53.85 47.23
N SER A 782 -20.51 -54.89 46.63
CA SER A 782 -20.57 -56.24 47.20
C SER A 782 -19.90 -56.31 48.58
N THR A 783 -18.82 -55.56 48.79
CA THR A 783 -18.11 -55.49 50.08
C THR A 783 -18.97 -54.79 51.13
N ILE A 784 -19.62 -53.67 50.79
CA ILE A 784 -20.56 -52.93 51.66
C ILE A 784 -21.76 -53.80 52.03
N GLU A 785 -22.38 -54.51 51.07
CA GLU A 785 -23.51 -55.41 51.34
C GLU A 785 -23.13 -56.51 52.33
N LYS A 786 -21.95 -57.11 52.16
CA LYS A 786 -21.43 -58.14 53.07
C LYS A 786 -21.09 -57.57 54.45
N LEU A 787 -20.50 -56.38 54.50
CA LEU A 787 -20.22 -55.66 55.75
C LEU A 787 -21.51 -55.30 56.51
N ASN A 788 -22.61 -55.03 55.83
CA ASN A 788 -23.91 -54.72 56.45
C ASN A 788 -24.66 -55.95 56.98
N SER A 789 -24.20 -57.18 56.68
CA SER A 789 -24.75 -58.40 57.29
C SER A 789 -24.28 -58.54 58.75
N ASP A 790 -25.07 -59.23 59.61
CA ASP A 790 -24.79 -59.43 61.06
C ASP A 790 -23.57 -60.32 61.36
N ASN A 791 -22.63 -60.45 60.41
CA ASN A 791 -21.39 -61.22 60.59
C ASN A 791 -20.33 -60.36 61.30
N GLU A 792 -19.77 -60.86 62.41
CA GLU A 792 -18.78 -60.14 63.24
C GLU A 792 -17.36 -60.16 62.63
N ASP A 793 -17.04 -61.13 61.76
CA ASP A 793 -15.73 -61.23 61.11
C ASP A 793 -15.79 -60.71 59.66
N TYR A 794 -15.33 -59.46 59.48
CA TYR A 794 -15.28 -58.76 58.18
C TYR A 794 -13.85 -58.58 57.64
N SER A 795 -12.88 -59.25 58.27
CA SER A 795 -11.46 -59.12 57.96
C SER A 795 -11.13 -59.54 56.52
N ASN A 796 -11.75 -60.62 56.03
CA ASN A 796 -11.50 -61.16 54.69
C ASN A 796 -12.02 -60.24 53.59
N GLU A 797 -13.20 -59.63 53.79
CA GLU A 797 -13.85 -58.70 52.87
C GLU A 797 -13.06 -57.40 52.79
N LEU A 798 -12.63 -56.87 53.93
CA LEU A 798 -11.80 -55.66 53.99
C LEU A 798 -10.43 -55.90 53.34
N THR A 799 -9.77 -57.02 53.66
CA THR A 799 -8.49 -57.41 53.04
C THR A 799 -8.66 -57.60 51.53
N GLY A 800 -9.78 -58.17 51.10
CA GLY A 800 -10.12 -58.38 49.70
C GLY A 800 -10.24 -57.07 48.90
N ILE A 801 -10.94 -56.06 49.42
CA ILE A 801 -11.06 -54.76 48.73
C ILE A 801 -9.74 -53.95 48.77
N ILE A 802 -8.96 -54.07 49.84
CA ILE A 802 -7.62 -53.44 49.94
C ILE A 802 -6.68 -54.03 48.88
N ASN A 803 -6.61 -55.36 48.77
CA ASN A 803 -5.76 -56.02 47.78
C ASN A 803 -6.22 -55.73 46.35
N PHE A 804 -7.53 -55.67 46.12
CA PHE A 804 -8.08 -55.29 44.82
C PHE A 804 -7.74 -53.84 44.45
N SER A 805 -7.77 -52.92 45.42
CA SER A 805 -7.34 -51.53 45.20
C SER A 805 -5.86 -51.44 44.82
N LYS A 806 -4.99 -52.25 45.44
CA LYS A 806 -3.57 -52.34 45.08
C LYS A 806 -3.38 -52.86 43.65
N GLU A 807 -4.11 -53.90 43.26
CA GLU A 807 -4.06 -54.47 41.91
C GLU A 807 -4.47 -53.42 40.86
N ILE A 808 -5.54 -52.67 41.13
CA ILE A 808 -6.01 -51.61 40.22
C ILE A 808 -4.99 -50.48 40.10
N ILE A 809 -4.42 -50.00 41.22
CA ILE A 809 -3.39 -48.94 41.19
C ILE A 809 -2.23 -49.37 40.30
N ASN A 810 -1.79 -50.63 40.39
CA ASN A 810 -0.72 -51.16 39.53
C ASN A 810 -1.11 -51.23 38.05
N LYS A 811 -2.38 -51.53 37.72
CA LYS A 811 -2.88 -51.51 36.33
C LYS A 811 -2.98 -50.09 35.75
N ILE A 812 -3.37 -49.11 36.58
CA ILE A 812 -3.45 -47.70 36.15
C ILE A 812 -2.04 -47.16 35.89
N GLY A 813 -1.10 -47.40 36.80
CA GLY A 813 0.27 -46.95 36.70
C GLY A 813 0.54 -45.60 37.37
N SER A 814 1.64 -44.96 36.99
CA SER A 814 2.09 -43.65 37.50
C SER A 814 2.38 -42.68 36.35
N THR A 815 2.41 -41.37 36.61
CA THR A 815 2.79 -40.36 35.60
C THR A 815 4.23 -40.50 35.11
N SER A 816 5.08 -41.19 35.86
CA SER A 816 6.42 -41.59 35.41
C SER A 816 6.43 -42.75 34.41
N ASP A 817 5.31 -43.46 34.22
CA ASP A 817 5.27 -44.58 33.27
C ASP A 817 5.25 -44.08 31.83
N GLY A 818 6.12 -44.63 30.98
CA GLY A 818 6.18 -44.26 29.57
C GLY A 818 7.03 -43.02 29.27
N ILE A 819 7.65 -42.37 30.26
CA ILE A 819 8.72 -41.38 30.00
C ILE A 819 9.87 -42.11 29.29
N PRO A 820 10.36 -41.63 28.12
CA PRO A 820 11.44 -42.31 27.42
C PRO A 820 12.72 -42.27 28.27
N PRO A 821 13.56 -43.33 28.23
CA PRO A 821 14.83 -43.34 28.92
C PRO A 821 15.68 -42.10 28.60
N ILE A 822 16.41 -41.61 29.59
CA ILE A 822 17.33 -40.46 29.47
C ILE A 822 18.31 -40.64 28.30
N VAL A 823 18.79 -41.87 28.09
CA VAL A 823 19.71 -42.22 27.00
C VAL A 823 19.07 -42.04 25.62
N GLU A 824 17.75 -42.23 25.50
CA GLU A 824 17.01 -42.06 24.23
C GLU A 824 16.87 -40.57 23.88
N ILE A 825 16.53 -39.73 24.85
CA ILE A 825 16.46 -38.26 24.70
C ILE A 825 17.83 -37.68 24.27
N LEU A 826 18.92 -38.21 24.84
CA LEU A 826 20.28 -37.83 24.47
C LEU A 826 20.66 -38.31 23.07
N LYS A 827 20.24 -39.52 22.66
CA LYS A 827 20.44 -40.02 21.28
C LYS A 827 19.73 -39.12 20.26
N GLU A 828 18.46 -38.76 20.50
CA GLU A 828 17.71 -37.83 19.64
C GLU A 828 18.41 -36.46 19.52
N THR A 829 18.97 -35.95 20.62
CA THR A 829 19.73 -34.69 20.63
C THR A 829 21.02 -34.78 19.82
N LEU A 830 21.75 -35.90 19.95
CA LEU A 830 22.97 -36.16 19.17
C LEU A 830 22.68 -36.33 17.67
N GLU A 831 21.60 -37.03 17.32
CA GLU A 831 21.12 -37.17 15.95
C GLU A 831 20.72 -35.81 15.36
N SER A 832 20.06 -34.95 16.15
CA SER A 832 19.74 -33.58 15.76
C SER A 832 20.98 -32.74 15.45
N TYR A 833 22.06 -32.86 16.24
CA TYR A 833 23.32 -32.19 15.91
C TYR A 833 23.92 -32.70 14.60
N ASP A 834 23.89 -34.01 14.34
CA ASP A 834 24.38 -34.58 13.08
C ASP A 834 23.58 -34.09 11.88
N ASP A 835 22.26 -34.00 12.00
CA ASP A 835 21.40 -33.49 10.93
C ASP A 835 21.61 -31.98 10.72
N ASN A 836 21.82 -31.21 11.79
CA ASN A 836 22.19 -29.80 11.70
C ASN A 836 23.55 -29.60 11.00
N ILE A 837 24.57 -30.37 11.39
CA ILE A 837 25.91 -30.33 10.75
C ILE A 837 25.78 -30.65 9.27
N LYS A 838 25.14 -31.78 8.89
CA LYS A 838 24.91 -32.14 7.48
C LYS A 838 24.14 -31.07 6.73
N THR A 839 23.18 -30.42 7.37
CA THR A 839 22.39 -29.34 6.76
C THR A 839 23.26 -28.11 6.50
N TYR A 840 24.08 -27.69 7.47
CA TYR A 840 24.99 -26.57 7.29
C TYR A 840 26.10 -26.86 6.26
N GLU A 841 26.62 -28.09 6.21
CA GLU A 841 27.56 -28.53 5.17
C GLU A 841 26.94 -28.48 3.77
N ARG A 842 25.71 -28.98 3.63
CA ARG A 842 24.94 -28.88 2.37
C ARG A 842 24.69 -27.42 1.97
N LYS A 843 24.27 -26.57 2.92
CA LYS A 843 24.06 -25.12 2.69
C LYS A 843 25.36 -24.44 2.25
N LYS A 844 26.47 -24.71 2.94
CA LYS A 844 27.81 -24.22 2.58
C LYS A 844 28.19 -24.62 1.15
N ALA A 845 28.10 -25.91 0.80
CA ALA A 845 28.49 -26.42 -0.51
C ALA A 845 27.69 -25.82 -1.68
N LYS A 846 26.44 -25.43 -1.44
CA LYS A 846 25.55 -24.85 -2.47
C LYS A 846 25.64 -23.32 -2.56
N SER A 847 25.94 -22.63 -1.47
CA SER A 847 25.90 -21.16 -1.37
C SER A 847 26.79 -20.43 -2.39
N LEU A 848 28.06 -20.82 -2.50
CA LEU A 848 29.05 -20.15 -3.37
C LEU A 848 28.81 -20.39 -4.87
N PRO A 849 28.49 -21.61 -5.35
CA PRO A 849 28.07 -21.80 -6.74
C PRO A 849 26.84 -20.97 -7.11
N LEU A 850 25.87 -20.85 -6.19
CA LEU A 850 24.64 -20.09 -6.45
C LEU A 850 24.88 -18.57 -6.53
N SER A 851 25.78 -18.01 -5.70
CA SER A 851 26.10 -16.58 -5.74
C SER A 851 26.77 -16.13 -7.04
N LYS A 852 27.32 -17.07 -7.83
CA LYS A 852 27.92 -16.81 -9.14
C LYS A 852 26.93 -16.82 -10.31
N ILE A 853 25.69 -17.26 -10.09
CA ILE A 853 24.69 -17.43 -11.16
C ILE A 853 24.05 -16.09 -11.53
N LEU A 854 23.84 -15.24 -10.53
CA LEU A 854 23.09 -14.01 -10.66
C LEU A 854 23.89 -12.87 -10.04
N ALA A 855 24.02 -11.78 -10.79
CA ALA A 855 24.59 -10.51 -10.33
C ALA A 855 23.68 -9.86 -9.26
N SER A 856 23.63 -10.46 -8.08
CA SER A 856 22.63 -10.17 -7.06
C SER A 856 22.88 -8.81 -6.41
N GLN A 857 24.14 -8.45 -6.16
CA GLN A 857 24.50 -7.12 -5.67
C GLN A 857 24.06 -6.02 -6.66
N GLU A 858 24.27 -6.26 -7.96
CA GLU A 858 23.87 -5.36 -9.04
C GLU A 858 22.35 -5.15 -9.04
N ILE A 859 21.57 -6.22 -8.84
CA ILE A 859 20.11 -6.11 -8.71
C ILE A 859 19.71 -5.23 -7.52
N LEU A 860 20.31 -5.43 -6.33
CA LEU A 860 20.02 -4.65 -5.13
C LEU A 860 20.25 -3.15 -5.37
N VAL A 861 21.41 -2.83 -5.97
CA VAL A 861 21.83 -1.47 -6.35
C VAL A 861 20.84 -0.86 -7.36
N LEU A 862 20.47 -1.61 -8.40
CA LEU A 862 19.54 -1.13 -9.43
C LEU A 862 18.11 -0.91 -8.93
N LEU A 863 17.63 -1.76 -8.01
CA LEU A 863 16.33 -1.60 -7.36
C LEU A 863 16.29 -0.31 -6.53
N ARG A 864 17.30 -0.08 -5.68
CA ARG A 864 17.42 1.17 -4.90
C ARG A 864 17.57 2.39 -5.79
N TYR A 865 18.32 2.29 -6.88
CA TYR A 865 18.45 3.36 -7.86
C TYR A 865 17.11 3.70 -8.53
N TRP A 866 16.33 2.69 -8.94
CA TRP A 866 14.99 2.90 -9.48
C TRP A 866 14.08 3.58 -8.46
N LYS A 867 14.10 3.16 -7.18
CA LYS A 867 13.34 3.80 -6.10
C LYS A 867 13.62 5.29 -6.01
N ASN A 868 14.91 5.63 -5.98
CA ASN A 868 15.36 6.98 -5.68
C ASN A 868 15.21 7.93 -6.88
N ASN A 869 15.31 7.43 -8.11
CA ASN A 869 15.38 8.27 -9.31
C ASN A 869 14.16 8.15 -10.24
N ASN A 870 13.55 6.96 -10.35
CA ASN A 870 12.54 6.69 -11.37
C ASN A 870 11.12 6.55 -10.81
N LYS A 871 10.98 6.14 -9.53
CA LYS A 871 9.68 5.89 -8.90
C LYS A 871 8.73 7.08 -8.94
N SER A 872 9.21 8.31 -8.68
CA SER A 872 8.33 9.49 -8.69
C SER A 872 7.76 9.81 -10.08
N ALA A 873 8.54 9.60 -11.13
CA ALA A 873 8.08 9.74 -12.51
C ALA A 873 7.08 8.62 -12.84
N TYR A 874 7.39 7.39 -12.44
CA TYR A 874 6.47 6.25 -12.54
C TYR A 874 5.12 6.55 -11.86
N ASP A 875 5.12 6.97 -10.60
CA ASP A 875 3.90 7.25 -9.82
C ASP A 875 3.06 8.35 -10.49
N LYS A 876 3.71 9.40 -11.02
CA LYS A 876 3.03 10.46 -11.79
C LYS A 876 2.41 9.92 -13.08
N ILE A 877 3.14 9.10 -13.83
CA ILE A 877 2.63 8.52 -15.07
C ILE A 877 1.47 7.56 -14.76
N GLN A 878 1.59 6.75 -13.71
CA GLN A 878 0.57 5.81 -13.29
C GLN A 878 -0.75 6.52 -12.95
N LEU A 879 -0.69 7.69 -12.30
CA LEU A 879 -1.87 8.53 -12.05
C LEU A 879 -2.55 9.05 -13.31
N HIS A 880 -1.83 9.19 -14.44
CA HIS A 880 -2.43 9.55 -15.72
C HIS A 880 -3.13 8.37 -16.39
N VAL A 881 -2.60 7.16 -16.20
CA VAL A 881 -3.15 5.91 -16.75
C VAL A 881 -4.31 5.38 -15.90
N ASP A 882 -4.32 5.67 -14.60
CA ASP A 882 -5.39 5.37 -13.64
C ASP A 882 -5.66 6.55 -12.70
N PRO A 883 -6.40 7.59 -13.15
CA PRO A 883 -6.83 8.66 -12.27
C PRO A 883 -7.94 8.14 -11.33
N GLN A 884 -7.50 7.55 -10.22
CA GLN A 884 -8.30 7.22 -9.03
C GLN A 884 -9.34 6.10 -9.17
N GLY A 885 -9.06 5.00 -9.87
CA GLY A 885 -9.89 3.78 -9.77
C GLY A 885 -11.36 4.01 -10.13
N THR A 886 -11.64 5.03 -10.95
CA THR A 886 -13.01 5.37 -11.33
C THR A 886 -13.52 4.33 -12.33
N ASP A 887 -14.70 3.77 -12.07
CA ASP A 887 -15.37 2.76 -12.93
C ASP A 887 -15.69 3.26 -14.35
N THR A 888 -15.36 4.51 -14.65
CA THR A 888 -15.63 5.20 -15.91
C THR A 888 -14.46 5.18 -16.90
N TYR A 889 -13.28 4.66 -16.52
CA TYR A 889 -12.13 4.57 -17.43
C TYR A 889 -12.17 3.28 -18.27
N HIS A 890 -12.06 3.38 -19.59
CA HIS A 890 -12.36 2.25 -20.48
C HIS A 890 -11.17 1.29 -20.72
N ASP A 891 -9.93 1.68 -20.41
CA ASP A 891 -8.75 0.79 -20.35
C ASP A 891 -8.43 0.36 -18.90
N ARG A 892 -9.44 0.31 -18.03
CA ARG A 892 -9.30 -0.04 -16.61
C ARG A 892 -8.52 -1.32 -16.38
N ASP A 893 -8.77 -2.36 -17.18
CA ASP A 893 -8.12 -3.66 -16.99
C ASP A 893 -6.61 -3.64 -17.32
N MET A 894 -6.19 -2.76 -18.23
CA MET A 894 -4.77 -2.51 -18.51
C MET A 894 -4.11 -1.72 -17.38
N ALA A 895 -4.76 -0.64 -16.96
CA ALA A 895 -4.26 0.18 -15.88
C ALA A 895 -4.16 -0.62 -14.56
N ASN A 896 -5.18 -1.43 -14.27
CA ASN A 896 -5.21 -2.38 -13.15
C ASN A 896 -4.11 -3.42 -13.26
N PHE A 897 -3.89 -3.99 -14.46
CA PHE A 897 -2.79 -4.94 -14.66
C PHE A 897 -1.45 -4.31 -14.31
N LEU A 898 -1.08 -3.17 -14.92
CA LEU A 898 0.20 -2.48 -14.69
C LEU A 898 0.37 -2.10 -13.20
N SER A 899 -0.69 -1.58 -12.57
CA SER A 899 -0.70 -1.25 -11.14
C SER A 899 -0.54 -2.50 -10.25
N SER A 900 -1.19 -3.60 -10.62
CA SER A 900 -1.17 -4.85 -9.84
C SER A 900 0.18 -5.58 -9.91
N GLU A 901 0.88 -5.53 -11.05
CA GLU A 901 2.16 -6.23 -11.21
C GLU A 901 3.22 -5.71 -10.23
N LEU A 902 3.38 -4.38 -10.12
CA LEU A 902 4.30 -3.80 -9.13
C LEU A 902 3.85 -4.02 -7.69
N LYS A 903 2.54 -4.01 -7.42
CA LYS A 903 2.01 -4.28 -6.07
C LYS A 903 2.35 -5.69 -5.58
N LYS A 904 2.42 -6.67 -6.49
CA LYS A 904 2.81 -8.06 -6.15
C LYS A 904 4.22 -8.13 -5.58
N VAL A 905 5.14 -7.30 -6.08
CA VAL A 905 6.53 -7.27 -5.59
C VAL A 905 6.67 -6.34 -4.38
N SER A 906 6.00 -5.19 -4.36
CA SER A 906 6.13 -4.21 -3.27
C SER A 906 5.59 -4.70 -1.93
N GLY A 907 4.67 -5.67 -1.92
CA GLY A 907 4.13 -6.28 -0.71
C GLY A 907 5.03 -7.34 -0.06
N LYS A 908 6.19 -7.68 -0.66
CA LYS A 908 7.12 -8.67 -0.12
C LYS A 908 8.08 -8.03 0.88
N GLN A 909 8.26 -8.63 2.05
CA GLN A 909 9.16 -8.13 3.11
C GLN A 909 10.59 -7.93 2.58
N ASN A 910 11.13 -8.93 1.88
CA ASN A 910 12.48 -8.85 1.30
C ASN A 910 12.61 -7.69 0.30
N TYR A 911 11.60 -7.45 -0.55
CA TYR A 911 11.59 -6.30 -1.46
C TYR A 911 11.65 -4.97 -0.70
N SER A 912 10.88 -4.86 0.40
CA SER A 912 10.90 -3.68 1.29
C SER A 912 12.28 -3.47 1.91
N SER A 913 12.88 -4.52 2.48
CA SER A 913 14.20 -4.46 3.12
C SER A 913 15.33 -4.09 2.15
N ILE A 914 15.26 -4.56 0.90
CA ILE A 914 16.20 -4.18 -0.17
C ILE A 914 16.10 -2.68 -0.48
N MET A 915 14.87 -2.16 -0.53
CA MET A 915 14.53 -0.83 -1.01
C MET A 915 14.68 0.25 0.06
N ASN A 916 14.50 -0.09 1.34
CA ASN A 916 14.40 0.84 2.47
C ASN A 916 15.67 0.85 3.34
N VAL A 917 16.83 1.08 2.72
CA VAL A 917 18.07 1.37 3.45
C VAL A 917 18.08 2.84 3.87
N ASP A 918 18.41 3.13 5.13
CA ASP A 918 18.47 4.47 5.69
C ASP A 918 19.66 4.67 6.66
N GLY A 919 19.83 5.88 7.17
CA GLY A 919 20.93 6.25 8.06
C GLY A 919 20.65 5.99 9.54
N THR A 920 20.14 4.80 9.86
CA THR A 920 19.78 4.38 11.22
C THR A 920 20.60 3.16 11.67
N LEU A 921 20.57 2.85 12.97
CA LEU A 921 21.20 1.64 13.53
C LEU A 921 20.62 0.34 12.99
N GLU A 922 19.38 0.35 12.48
CA GLU A 922 18.77 -0.82 11.84
C GLU A 922 19.44 -1.17 10.51
N SER A 923 20.10 -0.19 9.86
CA SER A 923 20.83 -0.37 8.62
C SER A 923 22.35 -0.46 8.86
N PHE A 924 22.90 0.46 9.65
CA PHE A 924 24.33 0.62 9.95
C PHE A 924 24.52 0.66 11.45
N ASP A 925 24.74 -0.50 12.06
CA ASP A 925 25.03 -0.62 13.48
C ASP A 925 26.46 -0.14 13.74
N VAL A 926 26.60 0.86 14.60
CA VAL A 926 27.88 1.47 14.94
C VAL A 926 28.22 1.04 16.36
N GLU A 927 29.32 0.31 16.51
CA GLU A 927 29.77 -0.17 17.81
C GLU A 927 30.25 1.02 18.65
N ILE A 928 29.48 1.35 19.69
CA ILE A 928 29.85 2.35 20.68
C ILE A 928 30.73 1.66 21.71
N LYS A 929 31.99 2.12 21.85
CA LYS A 929 32.87 1.60 22.90
C LYS A 929 32.48 2.25 24.23
N GLU A 930 31.91 1.46 25.14
CA GLU A 930 31.86 1.84 26.55
C GLU A 930 33.29 1.92 27.09
N GLN A 931 33.69 3.09 27.58
CA GLN A 931 34.91 3.17 28.38
C GLN A 931 34.62 2.54 29.75
N ASN A 932 35.37 1.49 30.10
CA ASN A 932 35.50 1.02 31.47
C ASN A 932 36.12 2.14 32.34
N SER A 933 35.32 3.10 32.79
CA SER A 933 35.72 4.07 33.81
C SER A 933 35.51 3.44 35.19
N THR A 934 36.60 3.19 35.91
CA THR A 934 36.60 2.64 37.27
C THR A 934 36.22 3.67 38.34
N GLU A 935 35.60 4.80 37.98
CA GLU A 935 35.17 5.82 38.94
C GLU A 935 33.72 6.18 38.68
N GLU A 936 32.92 6.03 39.74
CA GLU A 936 31.49 6.34 39.81
C GLU A 936 31.23 7.77 39.29
N ASN A 937 30.37 7.87 38.28
CA ASN A 937 29.76 9.08 37.70
C ASN A 937 30.48 9.72 36.49
N SER A 938 30.47 9.04 35.33
CA SER A 938 30.06 9.63 34.04
C SER A 938 30.13 8.57 32.92
N GLU A 939 28.99 8.05 32.48
CA GLU A 939 28.86 7.36 31.19
C GLU A 939 29.06 8.39 30.08
N SER A 940 30.28 8.52 29.58
CA SER A 940 30.56 9.26 28.35
C SER A 940 30.67 8.25 27.21
N GLU A 941 29.55 7.96 26.55
CA GLU A 941 29.54 7.27 25.26
C GLU A 941 30.41 8.05 24.27
N THR A 942 31.53 7.46 23.81
CA THR A 942 32.36 8.08 22.76
C THR A 942 32.14 7.36 21.45
N THR A 943 31.53 8.06 20.50
CA THR A 943 31.35 7.59 19.12
C THR A 943 32.72 7.37 18.45
N PRO A 944 32.93 6.25 17.72
CA PRO A 944 34.21 5.99 17.05
C PRO A 944 34.56 7.08 16.03
N THR A 945 35.85 7.45 15.95
CA THR A 945 36.36 8.37 14.92
C THR A 945 37.31 7.67 13.96
N VAL A 946 37.25 8.00 12.67
CA VAL A 946 38.09 7.36 11.64
C VAL A 946 38.75 8.39 10.72
N THR A 947 39.89 8.01 10.13
CA THR A 947 40.56 8.76 9.05
C THR A 947 40.86 7.77 7.93
N ASN A 948 40.25 7.95 6.76
CA ASN A 948 40.39 7.05 5.62
C ASN A 948 40.23 7.80 4.29
N GLU A 949 40.30 7.08 3.17
CA GLU A 949 40.20 7.67 1.82
C GLU A 949 38.79 8.13 1.42
N PHE A 950 37.75 7.77 2.18
CA PHE A 950 36.35 8.09 1.86
C PHE A 950 35.85 9.37 2.53
N PHE A 951 36.55 9.84 3.59
CA PHE A 951 36.18 11.00 4.38
C PHE A 951 37.34 11.98 4.53
N ASP A 952 37.06 13.27 4.34
CA ASP A 952 38.07 14.32 4.48
C ASP A 952 38.41 14.56 5.95
N GLY A 953 39.59 14.09 6.39
CA GLY A 953 40.10 14.28 7.74
C GLY A 953 39.60 13.24 8.75
N THR A 954 39.68 13.57 10.04
CA THR A 954 39.17 12.71 11.12
C THR A 954 37.71 13.04 11.37
N VAL A 955 36.82 12.06 11.16
CA VAL A 955 35.36 12.22 11.27
C VAL A 955 34.78 11.27 12.31
N GLU A 956 33.71 11.71 12.96
CA GLU A 956 32.89 10.89 13.86
C GLU A 956 32.00 9.96 13.06
N VAL A 957 32.07 8.65 13.34
CA VAL A 957 31.32 7.61 12.63
C VAL A 957 29.90 7.56 13.19
N THR A 958 28.94 8.04 12.41
CA THR A 958 27.50 7.92 12.73
C THR A 958 26.79 7.13 11.62
N PRO A 959 25.67 6.45 11.93
CA PRO A 959 24.89 5.74 10.91
C PRO A 959 24.50 6.65 9.72
N LYS A 960 24.20 7.92 10.03
CA LYS A 960 23.86 8.94 9.03
C LYS A 960 25.02 9.28 8.10
N LEU A 961 26.23 9.50 8.65
CA LEU A 961 27.42 9.78 7.86
C LEU A 961 27.75 8.62 6.91
N ILE A 962 27.69 7.40 7.41
CA ILE A 962 27.92 6.19 6.62
C ILE A 962 26.89 6.04 5.51
N PHE A 963 25.60 6.24 5.83
CA PHE A 963 24.53 6.18 4.84
C PHE A 963 24.69 7.24 3.74
N ASP A 964 25.08 8.46 4.08
CA ASP A 964 25.24 9.52 3.08
C ASP A 964 26.38 9.16 2.10
N LYS A 965 27.50 8.62 2.59
CA LYS A 965 28.59 8.15 1.72
C LYS A 965 28.22 6.90 0.92
N PHE A 966 27.53 5.95 1.55
CA PHE A 966 26.96 4.77 0.89
C PHE A 966 26.07 5.18 -0.29
N LYS A 967 25.15 6.12 -0.07
CA LYS A 967 24.20 6.61 -1.07
C LYS A 967 24.88 7.34 -2.21
N GLU A 968 25.89 8.16 -1.92
CA GLU A 968 26.72 8.83 -2.94
C GLU A 968 27.37 7.80 -3.88
N LEU A 969 28.14 6.86 -3.32
CA LEU A 969 28.87 5.86 -4.08
C LEU A 969 27.92 4.89 -4.81
N GLU A 970 26.83 4.47 -4.17
CA GLU A 970 25.82 3.60 -4.78
C GLU A 970 25.14 4.28 -5.97
N THR A 971 24.86 5.59 -5.88
CA THR A 971 24.23 6.33 -6.97
C THR A 971 25.12 6.39 -8.20
N GLU A 972 26.42 6.65 -8.03
CA GLU A 972 27.39 6.64 -9.14
C GLU A 972 27.53 5.25 -9.76
N TYR A 973 27.66 4.23 -8.92
CA TYR A 973 27.75 2.84 -9.39
C TYR A 973 26.48 2.41 -10.13
N ALA A 974 25.30 2.67 -9.56
CA ALA A 974 24.03 2.30 -10.16
C ALA A 974 23.77 3.01 -11.49
N LYS A 975 24.14 4.28 -11.60
CA LYS A 975 23.99 5.04 -12.84
C LYS A 975 24.81 4.42 -13.98
N THR A 976 26.09 4.14 -13.74
CA THR A 976 26.98 3.51 -14.73
C THR A 976 26.53 2.09 -15.08
N LEU A 977 26.03 1.34 -14.09
CA LEU A 977 25.47 0.01 -14.29
C LEU A 977 24.19 0.03 -15.15
N TYR A 978 23.30 0.99 -14.89
CA TYR A 978 22.10 1.19 -15.69
C TYR A 978 22.46 1.59 -17.13
N GLU A 979 23.37 2.55 -17.31
CA GLU A 979 23.87 2.95 -18.63
C GLU A 979 24.49 1.76 -19.38
N PHE A 980 25.31 0.94 -18.73
CA PHE A 980 25.89 -0.26 -19.37
C PHE A 980 24.83 -1.28 -19.82
N LEU A 981 23.82 -1.54 -19.00
CA LEU A 981 22.78 -2.54 -19.30
C LEU A 981 21.79 -2.09 -20.38
N PHE A 982 21.54 -0.78 -20.52
CA PHE A 982 20.44 -0.25 -21.31
C PHE A 982 20.83 0.72 -22.44
N ASN A 983 22.11 1.06 -22.61
CA ASN A 983 22.56 1.91 -23.71
C ASN A 983 22.80 1.08 -24.99
N ASN A 984 22.36 1.61 -26.14
CA ASN A 984 22.27 0.87 -27.41
C ASN A 984 23.45 1.10 -28.38
N GLU A 985 24.52 1.79 -27.96
CA GLU A 985 25.61 2.22 -28.84
C GLU A 985 26.94 1.44 -28.66
N ASN A 986 27.72 1.39 -29.74
CA ASN A 986 29.00 0.69 -29.95
C ASN A 986 30.18 1.09 -29.02
N ASN A 987 29.95 1.79 -27.90
CA ASN A 987 30.98 2.18 -26.92
C ASN A 987 31.00 1.25 -25.70
N SER A 988 31.00 -0.07 -25.91
CA SER A 988 30.89 -1.04 -24.81
C SER A 988 32.07 -1.00 -23.84
N GLU A 989 33.28 -0.67 -24.31
CA GLU A 989 34.50 -0.78 -23.49
C GLU A 989 34.67 0.40 -22.52
N GLU A 990 34.32 1.63 -22.91
CA GLU A 990 34.39 2.80 -22.04
C GLU A 990 33.36 2.71 -20.90
N LEU A 991 32.11 2.36 -21.23
CA LEU A 991 31.05 2.14 -20.24
C LEU A 991 31.40 0.99 -19.30
N LYS A 992 31.97 -0.10 -19.84
CA LYS A 992 32.46 -1.23 -19.05
C LYS A 992 33.58 -0.83 -18.10
N ASN A 993 34.60 -0.11 -18.57
CA ASN A 993 35.71 0.31 -17.71
C ASN A 993 35.24 1.24 -16.59
N ASN A 994 34.37 2.19 -16.90
CA ASN A 994 33.77 3.07 -15.91
C ASN A 994 32.93 2.28 -14.88
N LEU A 995 32.13 1.30 -15.33
CA LEU A 995 31.37 0.41 -14.46
C LEU A 995 32.28 -0.35 -13.49
N ILE A 996 33.36 -0.95 -14.01
CA ILE A 996 34.33 -1.71 -13.21
C ILE A 996 34.99 -0.80 -12.15
N GLU A 997 35.37 0.43 -12.53
CA GLU A 997 35.96 1.41 -11.62
C GLU A 997 34.99 1.79 -10.50
N LYS A 998 33.75 2.17 -10.82
CA LYS A 998 32.75 2.56 -9.83
C LYS A 998 32.34 1.41 -8.92
N ARG A 999 32.24 0.19 -9.46
CA ARG A 999 32.03 -1.04 -8.66
C ARG A 999 33.16 -1.25 -7.67
N LYS A 1000 34.41 -1.03 -8.09
CA LYS A 1000 35.58 -1.20 -7.21
C LYS A 1000 35.54 -0.21 -6.05
N VAL A 1001 35.27 1.07 -6.31
CA VAL A 1001 35.14 2.09 -5.26
C VAL A 1001 34.02 1.74 -4.28
N TYR A 1002 32.82 1.41 -4.77
CA TYR A 1002 31.67 1.06 -3.94
C TYR A 1002 31.93 -0.17 -3.05
N ASN A 1003 32.45 -1.27 -3.61
CA ASN A 1003 32.71 -2.47 -2.83
C ASN A 1003 33.90 -2.31 -1.87
N THR A 1004 34.89 -1.48 -2.22
CA THR A 1004 36.00 -1.15 -1.29
C THR A 1004 35.46 -0.42 -0.07
N PHE A 1005 34.58 0.57 -0.25
CA PHE A 1005 33.91 1.23 0.86
C PHE A 1005 33.15 0.23 1.74
N LEU A 1006 32.32 -0.65 1.15
CA LEU A 1006 31.60 -1.68 1.91
C LEU A 1006 32.54 -2.65 2.65
N ASN A 1007 33.73 -2.93 2.10
CA ASN A 1007 34.74 -3.78 2.73
C ASN A 1007 35.38 -3.12 3.96
N THR A 1008 35.51 -1.79 3.96
CA THR A 1008 36.12 -1.01 5.07
C THR A 1008 35.16 -0.71 6.24
N LEU A 1009 33.86 -0.94 6.10
CA LEU A 1009 32.87 -0.67 7.16
C LEU A 1009 33.23 -1.34 8.50
N THR A 1010 33.67 -2.60 8.46
CA THR A 1010 34.08 -3.32 9.68
C THR A 1010 35.31 -2.69 10.35
N GLU A 1011 36.25 -2.15 9.58
CA GLU A 1011 37.42 -1.45 10.11
C GLU A 1011 37.04 -0.11 10.79
N MET A 1012 35.88 0.44 10.42
CA MET A 1012 35.28 1.63 11.04
C MET A 1012 34.37 1.28 12.24
N ASN A 1013 34.35 0.02 12.68
CA ASN A 1013 33.41 -0.53 13.67
C ASN A 1013 31.93 -0.34 13.28
N VAL A 1014 31.64 -0.47 11.98
CA VAL A 1014 30.29 -0.44 11.42
C VAL A 1014 29.91 -1.84 10.92
N PHE A 1015 28.80 -2.35 11.42
CA PHE A 1015 28.21 -3.63 11.04
C PHE A 1015 26.91 -3.43 10.25
N LEU A 1016 26.69 -4.27 9.25
CA LEU A 1016 25.50 -4.19 8.40
C LEU A 1016 24.35 -5.00 9.01
N SER A 1017 23.51 -4.35 9.81
CA SER A 1017 22.29 -4.95 10.37
C SER A 1017 21.27 -5.29 9.28
N ASN A 1018 21.15 -4.44 8.26
CA ASN A 1018 20.39 -4.76 7.06
C ASN A 1018 21.24 -5.61 6.10
N SER A 1019 20.95 -6.90 6.08
CA SER A 1019 21.66 -7.88 5.26
C SER A 1019 21.48 -7.70 3.74
N PHE A 1020 20.57 -6.84 3.27
CA PHE A 1020 20.38 -6.51 1.85
C PHE A 1020 21.17 -5.28 1.37
N ILE A 1021 22.01 -4.69 2.22
CA ILE A 1021 23.00 -3.69 1.78
C ILE A 1021 24.09 -4.38 0.96
N ARG A 1022 24.53 -5.56 1.41
CA ARG A 1022 25.51 -6.41 0.74
C ARG A 1022 24.98 -7.81 0.55
N PHE A 1023 24.93 -8.28 -0.69
CA PHE A 1023 24.59 -9.65 -0.98
C PHE A 1023 25.71 -10.61 -0.56
N GLY A 1024 25.43 -11.49 0.40
CA GLY A 1024 26.28 -12.63 0.76
C GLY A 1024 25.67 -13.95 0.31
N SER A 1025 26.51 -14.94 0.02
CA SER A 1025 26.05 -16.29 -0.35
C SER A 1025 25.21 -16.97 0.76
N ASP A 1026 25.32 -16.49 2.00
CA ASP A 1026 24.57 -16.95 3.16
C ASP A 1026 23.09 -16.51 3.17
N LEU A 1027 22.71 -15.56 2.31
CA LEU A 1027 21.31 -15.17 2.07
C LEU A 1027 20.53 -16.19 1.24
N LEU A 1028 21.21 -17.22 0.70
CA LEU A 1028 20.61 -18.22 -0.16
C LEU A 1028 20.19 -19.44 0.65
N VAL A 1029 18.87 -19.61 0.82
CA VAL A 1029 18.28 -20.79 1.48
C VAL A 1029 17.62 -21.67 0.43
N HIS A 1030 17.89 -22.97 0.48
CA HIS A 1030 17.32 -23.96 -0.43
C HIS A 1030 15.95 -24.45 0.06
N ILE A 1031 15.00 -24.57 -0.88
CA ILE A 1031 13.60 -24.97 -0.70
C ILE A 1031 13.40 -26.28 0.10
N GLU A 1032 14.41 -27.15 0.11
CA GLU A 1032 14.30 -28.51 0.68
C GLU A 1032 14.54 -28.56 2.19
N ASP A 1033 15.18 -27.55 2.81
CA ASP A 1033 15.59 -27.63 4.21
C ASP A 1033 14.77 -26.72 5.16
N ASP A 1034 14.09 -25.67 4.66
CA ASP A 1034 13.23 -24.79 5.46
C ASP A 1034 12.26 -23.98 4.56
N PRO A 1035 10.98 -24.36 4.45
CA PRO A 1035 10.02 -23.67 3.59
C PRO A 1035 9.68 -22.25 4.06
N GLU A 1036 9.89 -21.91 5.34
CA GLU A 1036 9.42 -20.68 5.97
C GLU A 1036 10.40 -19.51 5.84
N GLN A 1037 11.69 -19.76 5.53
CA GLN A 1037 12.75 -18.74 5.41
C GLN A 1037 13.34 -18.56 3.99
N ASN A 1038 12.57 -18.85 2.93
CA ASN A 1038 13.09 -18.86 1.56
C ASN A 1038 13.35 -17.47 0.97
N PHE A 1039 14.62 -17.18 0.63
CA PHE A 1039 14.98 -16.13 -0.33
C PHE A 1039 15.52 -16.78 -1.62
N LEU A 1040 14.69 -16.82 -2.66
CA LEU A 1040 15.04 -17.45 -3.93
C LEU A 1040 15.67 -16.44 -4.90
N LEU A 1041 16.73 -16.85 -5.61
CA LEU A 1041 17.33 -16.04 -6.68
C LEU A 1041 16.32 -15.68 -7.78
N SER A 1042 15.35 -16.56 -8.04
CA SER A 1042 14.25 -16.34 -8.99
C SER A 1042 13.33 -15.19 -8.56
N ASP A 1043 13.15 -15.00 -7.25
CA ASP A 1043 12.38 -13.88 -6.68
C ASP A 1043 13.14 -12.56 -6.83
N LEU A 1044 14.42 -12.53 -6.47
CA LEU A 1044 15.25 -11.33 -6.62
C LEU A 1044 15.31 -10.86 -8.08
N LEU A 1045 15.52 -11.80 -9.01
CA LEU A 1045 15.48 -11.52 -10.44
C LEU A 1045 14.10 -10.99 -10.88
N SER A 1046 13.03 -11.61 -10.36
CA SER A 1046 11.65 -11.19 -10.65
C SER A 1046 11.36 -9.78 -10.14
N TYR A 1047 11.86 -9.40 -8.96
CA TYR A 1047 11.69 -8.06 -8.40
C TYR A 1047 12.20 -7.00 -9.36
N TYR A 1048 13.42 -7.18 -9.86
CA TYR A 1048 14.02 -6.20 -10.76
C TYR A 1048 13.42 -6.23 -12.16
N ALA A 1049 13.27 -7.42 -12.75
CA ALA A 1049 12.70 -7.58 -14.08
C ALA A 1049 11.29 -6.99 -14.17
N ASN A 1050 10.44 -7.23 -13.16
CA ASN A 1050 9.09 -6.68 -13.10
C ASN A 1050 9.11 -5.16 -12.99
N THR A 1051 9.91 -4.63 -12.06
CA THR A 1051 10.00 -3.19 -11.81
C THR A 1051 10.44 -2.41 -13.06
N VAL A 1052 11.45 -2.90 -13.77
CA VAL A 1052 11.92 -2.26 -15.01
C VAL A 1052 10.91 -2.43 -16.13
N ALA A 1053 10.43 -3.66 -16.38
CA ALA A 1053 9.52 -3.92 -17.50
C ALA A 1053 8.23 -3.11 -17.40
N VAL A 1054 7.60 -3.07 -16.22
CA VAL A 1054 6.38 -2.29 -15.99
C VAL A 1054 6.65 -0.80 -16.14
N SER A 1055 7.76 -0.31 -15.58
CA SER A 1055 8.13 1.11 -15.68
C SER A 1055 8.37 1.55 -17.12
N ASP A 1056 9.09 0.74 -17.89
CA ASP A 1056 9.41 1.06 -19.29
C ASP A 1056 8.17 0.99 -20.18
N VAL A 1057 7.31 -0.02 -20.00
CA VAL A 1057 6.04 -0.11 -20.76
C VAL A 1057 5.13 1.08 -20.44
N LEU A 1058 5.03 1.43 -19.16
CA LEU A 1058 4.21 2.58 -18.74
C LEU A 1058 4.78 3.90 -19.30
N THR A 1059 6.09 4.08 -19.26
CA THR A 1059 6.77 5.25 -19.84
C THR A 1059 6.55 5.31 -21.35
N GLU A 1060 6.64 4.18 -22.05
CA GLU A 1060 6.36 4.13 -23.49
C GLU A 1060 4.91 4.48 -23.81
N ILE A 1061 3.94 3.98 -23.05
CA ILE A 1061 2.52 4.32 -23.22
C ILE A 1061 2.32 5.83 -23.04
N HIS A 1062 2.96 6.41 -22.02
CA HIS A 1062 2.86 7.84 -21.74
C HIS A 1062 3.46 8.70 -22.84
N GLU A 1063 4.69 8.41 -23.27
CA GLU A 1063 5.38 9.18 -24.30
C GLU A 1063 4.75 9.01 -25.69
N LYS A 1064 4.21 7.82 -26.02
CA LYS A 1064 3.62 7.57 -27.34
C LYS A 1064 2.18 8.06 -27.47
N TYR A 1065 1.40 8.03 -26.39
CA TYR A 1065 -0.06 8.19 -26.48
C TYR A 1065 -0.65 9.31 -25.62
N ILE A 1066 0.06 9.78 -24.59
CA ILE A 1066 -0.46 10.79 -23.65
C ILE A 1066 0.18 12.17 -23.90
N LYS A 1067 1.49 12.24 -24.08
CA LYS A 1067 2.22 13.45 -24.47
C LYS A 1067 2.09 13.70 -25.98
#